data_AF-A0A941Y3Y9-F1
#
_entry.id   AF-A0A941Y3Y9-F1
#
_cell.length_a   1.000
_cell.length_b   1.000
_cell.length_c   1.000
_cell.angle_alpha   90.00
_cell.angle_beta   90.00
_cell.angle_gamma   90.00
#
_symmetry.space_group_name_H-M   'P 1'
#
loop_
_entity.id
_entity.type
_entity.pdbx_description
1 polymer ?
#
loop_
_entity_poly.entity_id
_entity_poly.type
_entity_poly.pdbx_seq_one_letter_code
_entity_poly.pdbx_strand_id
1 'polypeptide(L)'
;MSPDPAETELAGFAAQLPFDLDDFQHRACRALEAGHGVLVCAPTGAGKTVVGEFAVHLALASGGKCFYTTPIKALSNQKHTDLVRRYGPENIGLLTGDQSINGDADVVVMTTEVLRNMLYADSPALQGLSYVVMDEVHFLADRMRGAVWEEVILHLPEEVLLVSLSATVSNAEEFGGWIQTVRGDTTVVVDEHRPVPLWQHVMVGKRLFDLFDYRAVEPGRSGRELLVDPELLRHIAHRREADRLADWQPRGRGGRPGHRGRPGLYRPPGRPEVIAALDREGLLPAITFVFSRAGCDAAVKQCLRSPLRLTTDEERARIAEVVDRRCADLAEADLIVLDYHEWREALLRGLAAHHAGMLPVFRHTVEELFTAGLVKAVFATETLALGINMPARTVVLERLVKFNGEQHAPLTPGEYTQLTGRAGRRGIDVEGHAVVLWHPDVEPAEVAGLASTRTFPLRSSFVPSYNMTINLVQHMSPAQARQLLERSFAQYQADRSVVGLVRGEQRGERMLDEIAADLGGRDAPVVEYARLRAAISDRERAQSRASRLQRRQAANDALVALRRGDIITITHGRRGGLAVVLEPDRNSEDPRPLVLTEHRWAGRISSSDYSGVSAPLGSMSLPKRVEHRQPRVRRDIASALLAAASRLSSPPARTARGAQPPERDVDPELAELREQMRRHPVHQLPDREPQIRLAERFLRIERDNAALRQKVAAATNSLARTFDRIVVLLRERGFIEEPDGRAGAPTAADADLKVTDDGRLLARIYSESDLLVAECLRRGTWDGLQSAELAAVISSVLYESRGDAPGAPPGSEVPTTALRRALAQTRRVWVDLRAEEQRHRIAQSREPDEGFVSAVYRWATTGDLTAALAASDVSGAGSPLSAGDFVRWCRQVLDLLDQVRNAAPSAATRTSAKRAINDIRRGVVAVDSG
;
A
#
# COMPACT_ATOMS: atom_id res chain seq x y z
N MET A 1 -50.86 -6.74 -14.99
CA MET A 1 -51.11 -7.89 -14.09
C MET A 1 -49.79 -8.16 -13.39
N SER A 2 -49.66 -7.78 -12.12
CA SER A 2 -48.53 -8.23 -11.31
C SER A 2 -48.72 -9.73 -11.07
N PRO A 3 -47.69 -10.58 -11.29
CA PRO A 3 -47.80 -12.01 -11.04
C PRO A 3 -48.14 -12.27 -9.56
N ASP A 4 -48.85 -13.36 -9.31
CA ASP A 4 -49.21 -13.83 -7.97
C ASP A 4 -47.92 -14.05 -7.16
N PRO A 5 -47.76 -13.53 -5.93
CA PRO A 5 -46.52 -13.67 -5.14
C PRO A 5 -46.08 -15.12 -4.85
N ALA A 6 -46.90 -16.12 -5.20
CA ALA A 6 -46.56 -17.53 -5.13
C ALA A 6 -45.84 -18.10 -6.39
N GLU A 7 -45.70 -17.32 -7.47
CA GLU A 7 -45.11 -17.76 -8.76
C GLU A 7 -43.78 -17.07 -9.11
N THR A 8 -43.16 -16.30 -8.21
CA THR A 8 -41.89 -15.61 -8.51
C THR A 8 -40.68 -16.52 -8.30
N GLU A 9 -39.63 -16.34 -9.11
CA GLU A 9 -38.36 -17.06 -8.95
C GLU A 9 -37.72 -16.76 -7.59
N LEU A 10 -37.91 -15.55 -7.08
CA LEU A 10 -37.48 -15.17 -5.73
C LEU A 10 -38.17 -16.01 -4.65
N ALA A 11 -39.48 -16.26 -4.75
CA ALA A 11 -40.18 -17.09 -3.79
C ALA A 11 -39.68 -18.55 -3.84
N GLY A 12 -39.48 -19.08 -5.06
CA GLY A 12 -38.91 -20.41 -5.28
C GLY A 12 -37.50 -20.55 -4.71
N PHE A 13 -36.64 -19.56 -4.92
CA PHE A 13 -35.28 -19.53 -4.39
C PHE A 13 -35.25 -19.41 -2.86
N ALA A 14 -36.05 -18.50 -2.30
CA ALA A 14 -36.12 -18.29 -0.85
C ALA A 14 -36.58 -19.55 -0.11
N ALA A 15 -37.51 -20.33 -0.68
CA ALA A 15 -37.98 -21.58 -0.11
C ALA A 15 -36.90 -22.68 -0.02
N GLN A 16 -35.81 -22.57 -0.79
CA GLN A 16 -34.68 -23.50 -0.73
C GLN A 16 -33.64 -23.13 0.34
N LEU A 17 -33.70 -21.91 0.89
CA LEU A 17 -32.75 -21.45 1.87
C LEU A 17 -33.14 -21.93 3.28
N PRO A 18 -32.17 -22.27 4.13
CA PRO A 18 -32.44 -22.67 5.51
C PRO A 18 -32.74 -21.48 6.45
N PHE A 19 -32.89 -20.28 5.91
CA PHE A 19 -33.08 -19.03 6.65
C PHE A 19 -33.90 -18.03 5.82
N ASP A 20 -34.53 -17.07 6.50
CA ASP A 20 -35.28 -15.98 5.86
C ASP A 20 -34.34 -14.87 5.34
N LEU A 21 -34.79 -14.18 4.29
CA LEU A 21 -34.06 -13.06 3.71
C LEU A 21 -34.28 -11.77 4.48
N ASP A 22 -33.21 -11.00 4.68
CA ASP A 22 -33.27 -9.65 5.24
C ASP A 22 -33.91 -8.66 4.23
N ASP A 23 -34.47 -7.55 4.70
CA ASP A 23 -35.17 -6.56 3.85
C ASP A 23 -34.32 -6.06 2.68
N PHE A 24 -33.02 -5.80 2.90
CA PHE A 24 -32.13 -5.35 1.84
C PHE A 24 -31.87 -6.45 0.80
N GLN A 25 -31.84 -7.72 1.21
CA GLN A 25 -31.71 -8.87 0.31
C GLN A 25 -32.97 -9.00 -0.54
N HIS A 26 -34.15 -8.85 0.05
CA HIS A 26 -35.42 -8.82 -0.69
C HIS A 26 -35.47 -7.69 -1.72
N ARG A 27 -35.07 -6.46 -1.34
CA ARG A 27 -35.02 -5.33 -2.29
C ARG A 27 -34.08 -5.62 -3.47
N ALA A 28 -32.88 -6.12 -3.19
CA ALA A 28 -31.90 -6.43 -4.22
C ALA A 28 -32.37 -7.56 -5.14
N CYS A 29 -32.92 -8.65 -4.59
CA CYS A 29 -33.39 -9.77 -5.40
C CYS A 29 -34.61 -9.39 -6.25
N ARG A 30 -35.55 -8.58 -5.73
CA ARG A 30 -36.69 -8.09 -6.53
C ARG A 30 -36.24 -7.20 -7.68
N ALA A 31 -35.21 -6.36 -7.48
CA ALA A 31 -34.65 -5.55 -8.54
C ALA A 31 -34.02 -6.42 -9.65
N LEU A 32 -33.31 -7.48 -9.28
CA LEU A 32 -32.75 -8.45 -10.23
C LEU A 32 -33.83 -9.20 -11.02
N GLU A 33 -34.87 -9.68 -10.33
CA GLU A 33 -36.00 -10.37 -10.97
C GLU A 33 -36.77 -9.44 -11.92
N ALA A 34 -36.80 -8.13 -11.65
CA ALA A 34 -37.36 -7.12 -12.53
C ALA A 34 -36.43 -6.73 -13.71
N GLY A 35 -35.24 -7.32 -13.81
CA GLY A 35 -34.29 -7.09 -14.90
C GLY A 35 -33.37 -5.88 -14.70
N HIS A 36 -33.20 -5.39 -13.47
CA HIS A 36 -32.27 -4.30 -13.16
C HIS A 36 -30.93 -4.85 -12.63
N GLY A 37 -29.81 -4.19 -12.98
CA GLY A 37 -28.55 -4.42 -12.28
C GLY A 37 -28.66 -4.01 -10.81
N VAL A 38 -27.77 -4.51 -9.95
CA VAL A 38 -27.77 -4.13 -8.52
C VAL A 38 -26.38 -3.85 -7.98
N LEU A 39 -26.29 -2.81 -7.15
CA LEU A 39 -25.14 -2.53 -6.30
C LEU A 39 -25.57 -2.69 -4.84
N VAL A 40 -25.04 -3.71 -4.15
CA VAL A 40 -25.34 -3.99 -2.75
C VAL A 40 -24.15 -3.60 -1.89
N CYS A 41 -24.30 -2.55 -1.09
CA CYS A 41 -23.33 -2.09 -0.12
C CYS A 41 -23.84 -2.40 1.29
N ALA A 42 -23.30 -3.45 1.92
CA ALA A 42 -23.70 -3.86 3.27
C ALA A 42 -22.51 -4.38 4.10
N PRO A 43 -22.59 -4.44 5.45
CA PRO A 43 -21.46 -4.86 6.28
C PRO A 43 -20.99 -6.28 5.95
N THR A 44 -19.71 -6.57 6.21
CA THR A 44 -19.20 -7.95 6.12
C THR A 44 -19.94 -8.85 7.10
N GLY A 45 -20.36 -10.04 6.64
CA GLY A 45 -21.23 -10.93 7.43
C GLY A 45 -22.74 -10.64 7.31
N ALA A 46 -23.16 -9.57 6.62
CA ALA A 46 -24.56 -9.27 6.37
C ALA A 46 -25.27 -10.23 5.40
N GLY A 47 -24.57 -11.23 4.83
CA GLY A 47 -25.18 -12.21 3.94
C GLY A 47 -25.37 -11.71 2.50
N LYS A 48 -24.54 -10.76 2.04
CA LYS A 48 -24.58 -10.22 0.66
C LYS A 48 -24.50 -11.29 -0.43
N THR A 49 -23.77 -12.38 -0.16
CA THR A 49 -23.58 -13.51 -1.09
C THR A 49 -24.90 -14.06 -1.62
N VAL A 50 -25.97 -14.04 -0.81
CA VAL A 50 -27.28 -14.57 -1.22
C VAL A 50 -27.83 -13.88 -2.47
N VAL A 51 -27.55 -12.59 -2.65
CA VAL A 51 -27.95 -11.84 -3.85
C VAL A 51 -27.20 -12.34 -5.08
N GLY A 52 -25.92 -12.67 -4.95
CA GLY A 52 -25.13 -13.28 -6.02
C GLY A 52 -25.59 -14.71 -6.36
N GLU A 53 -25.93 -15.51 -5.36
CA GLU A 53 -26.51 -16.85 -5.55
C GLU A 53 -27.88 -16.79 -6.24
N PHE A 54 -28.68 -15.76 -5.98
CA PHE A 54 -29.94 -15.55 -6.67
C PHE A 54 -29.76 -15.19 -8.14
N ALA A 55 -28.72 -14.42 -8.49
CA ALA A 55 -28.37 -14.17 -9.89
C ALA A 55 -27.98 -15.46 -10.64
N VAL A 56 -27.27 -16.37 -9.96
CA VAL A 56 -26.98 -17.72 -10.48
C VAL A 56 -28.27 -18.51 -10.71
N HIS A 57 -29.20 -18.48 -9.74
CA HIS A 57 -30.51 -19.12 -9.87
C HIS A 57 -31.29 -18.59 -11.09
N LEU A 58 -31.37 -17.27 -11.26
CA LEU A 58 -32.07 -16.65 -12.39
C LEU A 58 -31.45 -17.01 -13.74
N ALA A 59 -30.11 -17.07 -13.82
CA ALA A 59 -29.43 -17.47 -15.05
C ALA A 59 -29.78 -18.91 -15.44
N LEU A 60 -29.69 -19.85 -14.49
CA LEU A 60 -30.04 -21.26 -14.71
C LEU A 60 -31.53 -21.43 -15.06
N ALA A 61 -32.43 -20.72 -14.35
CA ALA A 61 -33.86 -20.78 -14.62
C ALA A 61 -34.24 -20.24 -16.01
N SER A 62 -33.51 -19.25 -16.52
CA SER A 62 -33.71 -18.69 -17.85
C SER A 62 -32.94 -19.41 -18.97
N GLY A 63 -32.13 -20.42 -18.64
CA GLY A 63 -31.26 -21.12 -19.59
C GLY A 63 -30.10 -20.25 -20.12
N GLY A 64 -29.76 -19.17 -19.41
CA GLY A 64 -28.64 -18.29 -19.69
C GLY A 64 -27.41 -18.64 -18.86
N LYS A 65 -26.31 -17.94 -19.10
CA LYS A 65 -25.05 -18.12 -18.36
C LYS A 65 -24.84 -17.07 -17.28
N CYS A 66 -24.15 -17.45 -16.21
CA CYS A 66 -23.72 -16.55 -15.14
C CYS A 66 -22.24 -16.71 -14.81
N PHE A 67 -21.49 -15.61 -14.83
CA PHE A 67 -20.10 -15.60 -14.38
C PHE A 67 -19.98 -14.98 -13.00
N TYR A 68 -19.45 -15.76 -12.05
CA TYR A 68 -19.22 -15.32 -10.67
C TYR A 68 -17.75 -14.98 -10.49
N THR A 69 -17.44 -13.68 -10.41
CA THR A 69 -16.08 -13.18 -10.27
C THR A 69 -15.74 -12.86 -8.83
N THR A 70 -14.50 -13.18 -8.44
CA THR A 70 -13.98 -12.94 -7.09
C THR A 70 -12.56 -12.34 -7.19
N PRO A 71 -12.14 -11.50 -6.23
CA PRO A 71 -10.82 -10.88 -6.27
C PRO A 71 -9.69 -11.86 -6.01
N ILE A 72 -9.89 -13.03 -5.39
CA ILE A 72 -8.78 -13.91 -4.97
C ILE A 72 -9.13 -15.36 -5.28
N LYS A 73 -8.15 -16.12 -5.79
CA LYS A 73 -8.30 -17.55 -6.12
C LYS A 73 -8.88 -18.39 -4.98
N ALA A 74 -8.46 -18.11 -3.74
CA ALA A 74 -8.98 -18.80 -2.56
C ALA A 74 -10.50 -18.62 -2.41
N LEU A 75 -11.01 -17.42 -2.67
CA LEU A 75 -12.44 -17.14 -2.66
C LEU A 75 -13.13 -17.76 -3.88
N SER A 76 -12.49 -17.79 -5.05
CA SER A 76 -13.00 -18.50 -6.23
C SER A 76 -13.21 -20.00 -5.92
N ASN A 77 -12.23 -20.65 -5.32
CA ASN A 77 -12.30 -22.08 -4.95
C ASN A 77 -13.39 -22.33 -3.90
N GLN A 78 -13.50 -21.45 -2.91
CA GLN A 78 -14.56 -21.54 -1.90
C GLN A 78 -15.94 -21.41 -2.55
N LYS A 79 -16.16 -20.39 -3.38
CA LYS A 79 -17.44 -20.15 -4.06
C LYS A 79 -17.79 -21.27 -5.04
N HIS A 80 -16.83 -21.80 -5.76
CA HIS A 80 -17.02 -22.98 -6.59
C HIS A 80 -17.52 -24.17 -5.75
N THR A 81 -16.88 -24.45 -4.62
CA THR A 81 -17.29 -25.55 -3.73
C THR A 81 -18.71 -25.34 -3.18
N ASP A 82 -19.04 -24.11 -2.76
CA ASP A 82 -20.37 -23.76 -2.25
C ASP A 82 -21.46 -23.92 -3.33
N LEU A 83 -21.19 -23.45 -4.56
CA LEU A 83 -22.12 -23.55 -5.69
C LEU A 83 -22.26 -24.99 -6.21
N VAL A 84 -21.17 -25.76 -6.28
CA VAL A 84 -21.20 -27.19 -6.65
C VAL A 84 -22.05 -27.98 -5.67
N ARG A 85 -21.96 -27.69 -4.37
CA ARG A 85 -22.80 -28.34 -3.35
C ARG A 85 -24.30 -28.08 -3.59
N ARG A 86 -24.65 -26.91 -4.13
CA ARG A 86 -26.05 -26.48 -4.34
C ARG A 86 -26.62 -26.93 -5.69
N TYR A 87 -25.87 -26.73 -6.77
CA TYR A 87 -26.35 -26.90 -8.16
C TYR A 87 -25.73 -28.10 -8.90
N GLY A 88 -24.84 -28.85 -8.25
CA GLY A 88 -24.17 -30.01 -8.85
C GLY A 88 -22.89 -29.63 -9.62
N PRO A 89 -21.91 -30.54 -9.71
CA PRO A 89 -20.65 -30.32 -10.41
C PRO A 89 -20.77 -30.17 -11.93
N GLU A 90 -21.87 -30.65 -12.52
CA GLU A 90 -22.14 -30.58 -13.96
C GLU A 90 -22.49 -29.16 -14.45
N ASN A 91 -23.13 -28.35 -13.59
CA ASN A 91 -23.61 -27.02 -13.95
C ASN A 91 -22.62 -25.91 -13.57
N ILE A 92 -21.59 -26.23 -12.79
CA ILE A 92 -20.64 -25.26 -12.22
C ILE A 92 -19.22 -25.54 -12.73
N GLY A 93 -18.58 -24.49 -13.24
CA GLY A 93 -17.18 -24.47 -13.64
C GLY A 93 -16.31 -23.58 -12.75
N LEU A 94 -14.99 -23.77 -12.85
CA LEU A 94 -13.97 -22.94 -12.23
C LEU A 94 -12.91 -22.58 -13.27
N LEU A 95 -12.71 -21.28 -13.50
CA LEU A 95 -11.60 -20.77 -14.32
C LEU A 95 -10.75 -19.82 -13.48
N THR A 96 -9.54 -20.26 -13.16
CA THR A 96 -8.50 -19.43 -12.56
C THR A 96 -7.29 -19.41 -13.48
N GLY A 97 -6.31 -18.54 -13.23
CA GLY A 97 -5.10 -18.47 -14.08
C GLY A 97 -4.29 -19.78 -14.15
N ASP A 98 -4.52 -20.72 -13.23
CA ASP A 98 -3.78 -21.98 -13.08
C ASP A 98 -4.66 -23.24 -13.12
N GLN A 99 -5.96 -23.14 -12.85
CA GLN A 99 -6.89 -24.28 -12.89
C GLN A 99 -8.08 -23.99 -13.81
N SER A 100 -8.43 -24.98 -14.62
CA SER A 100 -9.65 -25.00 -15.43
C SER A 100 -10.41 -26.30 -15.15
N ILE A 101 -11.60 -26.16 -14.59
CA ILE A 101 -12.51 -27.27 -14.25
C ILE A 101 -13.85 -26.93 -14.88
N ASN A 102 -14.39 -27.81 -15.73
CA ASN A 102 -15.69 -27.63 -16.39
C ASN A 102 -15.89 -26.21 -16.97
N GLY A 103 -14.90 -25.72 -17.73
CA GLY A 103 -14.83 -24.31 -18.16
C GLY A 103 -15.95 -23.88 -19.12
N ASP A 104 -16.69 -24.83 -19.70
CA ASP A 104 -17.81 -24.59 -20.62
C ASP A 104 -19.18 -24.62 -19.92
N ALA A 105 -19.21 -24.74 -18.59
CA ALA A 105 -20.44 -24.75 -17.81
C ALA A 105 -21.25 -23.45 -17.96
N ASP A 106 -22.57 -23.54 -17.72
CA ASP A 106 -23.44 -22.36 -17.76
C ASP A 106 -23.14 -21.37 -16.64
N VAL A 107 -22.64 -21.87 -15.50
CA VAL A 107 -22.18 -21.03 -14.40
C VAL A 107 -20.69 -21.25 -14.18
N VAL A 108 -19.89 -20.19 -14.27
CA VAL A 108 -18.45 -20.29 -14.09
C VAL A 108 -17.97 -19.34 -13.01
N VAL A 109 -17.32 -19.90 -11.98
CA VAL A 109 -16.62 -19.12 -10.96
C VAL A 109 -15.21 -18.81 -11.46
N MET A 110 -14.79 -17.55 -11.39
CA MET A 110 -13.48 -17.15 -11.90
C MET A 110 -12.86 -15.98 -11.15
N THR A 111 -11.59 -15.70 -11.43
CA THR A 111 -10.98 -14.42 -11.03
C THR A 111 -11.35 -13.32 -12.03
N THR A 112 -11.39 -12.07 -11.56
CA THR A 112 -11.77 -10.92 -12.39
C THR A 112 -10.87 -10.76 -13.63
N GLU A 113 -9.59 -11.13 -13.52
CA GLU A 113 -8.63 -11.10 -14.64
C GLU A 113 -8.99 -12.07 -15.78
N VAL A 114 -9.51 -13.25 -15.44
CA VAL A 114 -9.91 -14.24 -16.46
C VAL A 114 -11.06 -13.68 -17.28
N LEU A 115 -12.08 -13.11 -16.62
CA LEU A 115 -13.20 -12.46 -17.31
C LEU A 115 -12.73 -11.32 -18.21
N ARG A 116 -11.86 -10.44 -17.69
CA ARG A 116 -11.28 -9.34 -18.46
C ARG A 116 -10.55 -9.81 -19.72
N ASN A 117 -9.76 -10.88 -19.61
CA ASN A 117 -9.08 -11.45 -20.77
C ASN A 117 -10.06 -12.08 -21.77
N MET A 118 -11.16 -12.68 -21.31
CA MET A 118 -12.22 -13.20 -22.18
C MET A 118 -12.92 -12.07 -22.94
N LEU A 119 -13.14 -10.92 -22.29
CA LEU A 119 -13.73 -9.73 -22.90
C LEU A 119 -12.80 -9.14 -23.96
N TYR A 120 -11.50 -9.00 -23.70
CA TYR A 120 -10.56 -8.53 -24.72
C TYR A 120 -10.44 -9.47 -25.91
N ALA A 121 -10.54 -10.78 -25.68
CA ALA A 121 -10.39 -11.78 -26.73
C ALA A 121 -11.69 -12.10 -27.47
N ASP A 122 -12.80 -11.40 -27.20
CA ASP A 122 -14.14 -11.71 -27.71
C ASP A 122 -14.48 -13.21 -27.60
N SER A 123 -14.25 -13.77 -26.42
CA SER A 123 -14.34 -15.22 -26.20
C SER A 123 -15.74 -15.75 -26.54
N PRO A 124 -15.86 -16.85 -27.32
CA PRO A 124 -17.15 -17.49 -27.58
C PRO A 124 -17.89 -17.94 -26.30
N ALA A 125 -17.17 -18.15 -25.20
CA ALA A 125 -17.77 -18.50 -23.91
C ALA A 125 -18.68 -17.39 -23.34
N LEU A 126 -18.52 -16.14 -23.78
CA LEU A 126 -19.40 -15.01 -23.43
C LEU A 126 -20.78 -15.09 -24.09
N GLN A 127 -20.95 -15.94 -25.11
CA GLN A 127 -22.24 -16.11 -25.78
C GLN A 127 -23.28 -16.70 -24.81
N GLY A 128 -24.42 -16.03 -24.70
CA GLY A 128 -25.48 -16.39 -23.75
C GLY A 128 -25.23 -15.92 -22.31
N LEU A 129 -24.19 -15.12 -22.06
CA LEU A 129 -23.95 -14.49 -20.76
C LEU A 129 -25.09 -13.51 -20.44
N SER A 130 -25.75 -13.75 -19.32
CA SER A 130 -26.92 -12.96 -18.87
C SER A 130 -26.61 -12.19 -17.59
N TYR A 131 -25.83 -12.78 -16.68
CA TYR A 131 -25.48 -12.16 -15.39
C TYR A 131 -23.96 -12.24 -15.14
N VAL A 132 -23.41 -11.16 -14.60
CA VAL A 132 -22.08 -11.16 -14.00
C VAL A 132 -22.18 -10.76 -12.54
N VAL A 133 -21.77 -11.65 -11.64
CA VAL A 133 -21.61 -11.34 -10.23
C VAL A 133 -20.18 -10.88 -9.99
N MET A 134 -20.05 -9.69 -9.42
CA MET A 134 -18.81 -9.09 -9.00
C MET A 134 -18.80 -9.05 -7.48
N ASP A 135 -18.08 -9.99 -6.85
CA ASP A 135 -18.03 -10.10 -5.38
C ASP A 135 -16.88 -9.27 -4.80
N GLU A 136 -17.11 -8.58 -3.70
CA GLU A 136 -16.14 -7.67 -3.07
C GLU A 136 -15.63 -6.53 -4.01
N VAL A 137 -16.54 -5.84 -4.70
CA VAL A 137 -16.24 -4.74 -5.64
C VAL A 137 -15.44 -3.60 -5.00
N HIS A 138 -15.43 -3.47 -3.67
CA HIS A 138 -14.56 -2.51 -2.98
C HIS A 138 -13.05 -2.74 -3.24
N PHE A 139 -12.65 -3.92 -3.75
CA PHE A 139 -11.30 -4.18 -4.27
C PHE A 139 -10.93 -3.36 -5.52
N LEU A 140 -11.88 -2.64 -6.11
CA LEU A 140 -11.63 -1.64 -7.13
C LEU A 140 -10.65 -0.55 -6.65
N ALA A 141 -10.55 -0.29 -5.35
CA ALA A 141 -9.56 0.62 -4.79
C ALA A 141 -8.14 0.04 -4.70
N ASP A 142 -7.95 -1.24 -5.02
CA ASP A 142 -6.64 -1.88 -4.98
C ASP A 142 -5.72 -1.27 -6.06
N ARG A 143 -4.54 -0.81 -5.65
CA ARG A 143 -3.58 -0.12 -6.53
C ARG A 143 -3.14 -0.97 -7.72
N MET A 144 -3.05 -2.27 -7.56
CA MET A 144 -2.47 -3.18 -8.54
C MET A 144 -3.52 -3.85 -9.43
N ARG A 145 -4.66 -4.20 -8.85
CA ARG A 145 -5.68 -5.04 -9.49
C ARG A 145 -7.01 -4.32 -9.68
N GLY A 146 -7.21 -3.17 -9.04
CA GLY A 146 -8.47 -2.41 -9.09
C GLY A 146 -8.83 -1.96 -10.50
N ALA A 147 -7.85 -1.67 -11.35
CA ALA A 147 -8.10 -1.27 -12.74
C ALA A 147 -8.85 -2.35 -13.54
N VAL A 148 -8.58 -3.64 -13.27
CA VAL A 148 -9.24 -4.77 -13.93
C VAL A 148 -10.75 -4.76 -13.69
N TRP A 149 -11.21 -4.33 -12.50
CA TRP A 149 -12.62 -4.25 -12.18
C TRP A 149 -13.34 -3.21 -13.04
N GLU A 150 -12.76 -2.02 -13.18
CA GLU A 150 -13.29 -0.98 -14.04
C GLU A 150 -13.28 -1.40 -15.51
N GLU A 151 -12.22 -2.05 -15.98
CA GLU A 151 -12.15 -2.59 -17.34
C GLU A 151 -13.31 -3.57 -17.60
N VAL A 152 -13.59 -4.50 -16.69
CA VAL A 152 -14.71 -5.44 -16.85
C VAL A 152 -16.04 -4.71 -16.92
N ILE A 153 -16.31 -3.78 -15.99
CA ILE A 153 -17.58 -3.03 -15.97
C ILE A 153 -17.78 -2.25 -17.27
N LEU A 154 -16.72 -1.61 -17.79
CA LEU A 154 -16.77 -0.80 -19.00
C LEU A 154 -16.92 -1.63 -20.30
N HIS A 155 -16.34 -2.84 -20.36
CA HIS A 155 -16.33 -3.67 -21.58
C HIS A 155 -17.45 -4.70 -21.65
N LEU A 156 -18.15 -4.99 -20.56
CA LEU A 156 -19.26 -5.93 -20.60
C LEU A 156 -20.31 -5.46 -21.64
N PRO A 157 -20.97 -6.37 -22.39
CA PRO A 157 -22.07 -6.00 -23.28
C PRO A 157 -23.23 -5.38 -22.48
N GLU A 158 -23.98 -4.42 -23.06
CA GLU A 158 -25.06 -3.71 -22.37
C GLU A 158 -26.19 -4.65 -21.91
N GLU A 159 -26.44 -5.75 -22.63
CA GLU A 159 -27.45 -6.74 -22.25
C GLU A 159 -27.11 -7.55 -20.98
N VAL A 160 -25.85 -7.54 -20.52
CA VAL A 160 -25.43 -8.32 -19.35
C VAL A 160 -25.72 -7.57 -18.06
N LEU A 161 -26.54 -8.17 -17.19
CA LEU A 161 -26.90 -7.60 -15.90
C LEU A 161 -25.77 -7.77 -14.87
N LEU A 162 -25.42 -6.66 -14.22
CA LEU A 162 -24.33 -6.61 -13.27
C LEU A 162 -24.83 -6.71 -11.83
N VAL A 163 -24.26 -7.64 -11.06
CA VAL A 163 -24.53 -7.81 -9.62
C VAL A 163 -23.27 -7.48 -8.84
N SER A 164 -23.18 -6.25 -8.32
CA SER A 164 -22.03 -5.74 -7.59
C SER A 164 -22.24 -5.88 -6.08
N LEU A 165 -21.43 -6.72 -5.41
CA LEU A 165 -21.48 -6.91 -3.96
C LEU A 165 -20.29 -6.20 -3.30
N SER A 166 -20.55 -5.36 -2.30
CA SER A 166 -19.51 -4.54 -1.68
C SER A 166 -19.68 -4.43 -0.16
N ALA A 167 -18.59 -4.18 0.54
CA ALA A 167 -18.62 -3.71 1.91
C ALA A 167 -19.24 -2.29 1.98
N THR A 168 -19.59 -1.81 3.17
CA THR A 168 -20.14 -0.46 3.35
C THR A 168 -19.14 0.62 2.97
N VAL A 169 -19.41 1.35 1.89
CA VAL A 169 -18.62 2.49 1.40
C VAL A 169 -19.44 3.78 1.54
N SER A 170 -18.79 4.89 1.91
CA SER A 170 -19.50 6.15 2.23
C SER A 170 -20.03 6.86 0.99
N ASN A 171 -19.49 6.53 -0.18
CA ASN A 171 -19.86 7.10 -1.47
C ASN A 171 -20.55 6.05 -2.36
N ALA A 172 -21.31 5.13 -1.77
CA ALA A 172 -22.07 4.10 -2.51
C ALA A 172 -22.96 4.73 -3.60
N GLU A 173 -23.60 5.86 -3.33
CA GLU A 173 -24.41 6.61 -4.29
C GLU A 173 -23.56 7.22 -5.43
N GLU A 174 -22.34 7.66 -5.15
CA GLU A 174 -21.42 8.15 -6.20
C GLU A 174 -21.02 7.01 -7.13
N PHE A 175 -20.64 5.87 -6.54
CA PHE A 175 -20.25 4.68 -7.29
C PHE A 175 -21.42 4.09 -8.07
N GLY A 176 -22.60 4.02 -7.47
CA GLY A 176 -23.85 3.61 -8.12
C GLY A 176 -24.23 4.53 -9.26
N GLY A 177 -24.11 5.85 -9.08
CA GLY A 177 -24.33 6.84 -10.15
C GLY A 177 -23.37 6.68 -11.33
N TRP A 178 -22.11 6.31 -11.07
CA TRP A 178 -21.17 5.95 -12.13
C TRP A 178 -21.61 4.68 -12.87
N ILE A 179 -21.92 3.59 -12.16
CA ILE A 179 -22.42 2.35 -12.77
C ILE A 179 -23.68 2.64 -13.60
N GLN A 180 -24.61 3.44 -13.10
CA GLN A 180 -25.81 3.83 -13.83
C GLN A 180 -25.48 4.59 -15.13
N THR A 181 -24.47 5.47 -15.08
CA THR A 181 -24.02 6.23 -16.25
C THR A 181 -23.42 5.33 -17.33
N VAL A 182 -22.71 4.26 -16.94
CA VAL A 182 -22.00 3.39 -17.89
C VAL A 182 -22.75 2.10 -18.26
N ARG A 183 -23.68 1.61 -17.42
CA ARG A 183 -24.43 0.35 -17.60
C ARG A 183 -25.94 0.54 -17.77
N GLY A 184 -26.47 1.73 -17.50
CA GLY A 184 -27.91 1.98 -17.50
C GLY A 184 -28.56 1.60 -16.17
N ASP A 185 -29.67 0.86 -16.23
CA ASP A 185 -30.55 0.72 -15.06
C ASP A 185 -29.96 -0.19 -13.97
N THR A 186 -29.48 0.44 -12.88
CA THR A 186 -28.87 -0.23 -11.74
C THR A 186 -29.46 0.30 -10.44
N THR A 187 -30.03 -0.59 -9.63
CA THR A 187 -30.57 -0.25 -8.31
C THR A 187 -29.45 -0.27 -7.26
N VAL A 188 -29.27 0.86 -6.56
CA VAL A 188 -28.34 0.98 -5.43
C VAL A 188 -29.05 0.59 -4.14
N VAL A 189 -28.55 -0.45 -3.47
CA VAL A 189 -29.07 -0.92 -2.18
C VAL A 189 -27.98 -0.76 -1.14
N VAL A 190 -28.16 0.23 -0.27
CA VAL A 190 -27.29 0.44 0.90
C VAL A 190 -28.00 -0.08 2.14
N ASP A 191 -27.27 -0.86 2.93
CA ASP A 191 -27.69 -1.25 4.27
C ASP A 191 -26.53 -1.03 5.23
N GLU A 192 -26.78 -0.38 6.37
CA GLU A 192 -25.77 -0.13 7.41
C GLU A 192 -25.98 -1.03 8.63
N HIS A 193 -27.01 -1.87 8.61
CA HIS A 193 -27.35 -2.72 9.74
C HIS A 193 -26.38 -3.91 9.80
N ARG A 194 -25.76 -4.07 10.97
CA ARG A 194 -24.89 -5.21 11.23
C ARG A 194 -25.70 -6.27 11.97
N PRO A 195 -25.91 -7.48 11.41
CA PRO A 195 -26.76 -8.49 12.04
C PRO A 195 -26.28 -8.93 13.42
N VAL A 196 -24.96 -8.95 13.62
CA VAL A 196 -24.36 -9.20 14.93
C VAL A 196 -23.78 -7.88 15.44
N PRO A 197 -24.37 -7.24 16.48
CA PRO A 197 -23.89 -5.97 17.01
C PRO A 197 -22.43 -6.09 17.49
N LEU A 198 -21.67 -5.00 17.36
CA LEU A 198 -20.25 -4.94 17.73
C LEU A 198 -20.07 -4.07 18.98
N TRP A 199 -19.52 -4.67 20.04
CA TRP A 199 -19.10 -3.97 21.24
C TRP A 199 -17.62 -3.63 21.18
N GLN A 200 -17.28 -2.39 21.51
CA GLN A 200 -15.93 -1.87 21.45
C GLN A 200 -15.36 -1.80 22.87
N HIS A 201 -14.19 -2.39 23.06
CA HIS A 201 -13.53 -2.55 24.35
C HIS A 201 -12.10 -2.05 24.30
N VAL A 202 -11.60 -1.55 25.43
CA VAL A 202 -10.19 -1.24 25.66
C VAL A 202 -9.67 -2.08 26.81
N MET A 203 -8.62 -2.86 26.56
CA MET A 203 -7.95 -3.65 27.61
C MET A 203 -6.81 -2.84 28.22
N VAL A 204 -6.93 -2.51 29.52
CA VAL A 204 -5.91 -1.79 30.29
C VAL A 204 -5.29 -2.73 31.31
N GLY A 205 -4.09 -3.24 31.02
CA GLY A 205 -3.46 -4.30 31.80
C GLY A 205 -4.22 -5.62 31.62
N LYS A 206 -4.80 -6.16 32.70
CA LYS A 206 -5.54 -7.44 32.66
C LYS A 206 -7.06 -7.28 32.75
N ARG A 207 -7.56 -6.04 32.71
CA ARG A 207 -8.99 -5.72 32.81
C ARG A 207 -9.50 -5.21 31.47
N LEU A 208 -10.68 -5.68 31.09
CA LEU A 208 -11.44 -5.21 29.94
C LEU A 208 -12.38 -4.08 30.40
N PHE A 209 -12.47 -3.02 29.62
CA PHE A 209 -13.38 -1.89 29.83
C PHE A 209 -14.11 -1.60 28.53
N ASP A 210 -15.37 -1.17 28.60
CA ASP A 210 -16.08 -0.66 27.44
C ASP A 210 -15.43 0.64 26.95
N LEU A 211 -15.35 0.82 25.63
CA LEU A 211 -14.84 2.07 25.04
C LEU A 211 -15.86 3.21 25.19
N PHE A 212 -17.14 2.89 25.02
CA PHE A 212 -18.24 3.85 25.03
C PHE A 212 -19.13 3.64 26.26
N ASP A 213 -19.71 4.73 26.78
CA ASP A 213 -20.74 4.64 27.80
C ASP A 213 -22.08 4.21 27.16
N TYR A 214 -22.25 2.90 27.00
CA TYR A 214 -23.49 2.32 26.47
C TYR A 214 -24.68 2.48 27.44
N ARG A 215 -24.45 2.81 28.71
CA ARG A 215 -25.50 3.01 29.72
C ARG A 215 -26.20 4.36 29.56
N ALA A 216 -25.51 5.33 28.97
CA ALA A 216 -26.04 6.66 28.67
C ALA A 216 -26.90 6.72 27.39
N VAL A 217 -26.99 5.63 26.64
CA VAL A 217 -27.75 5.54 25.38
C VAL A 217 -29.18 5.09 25.68
N GLU A 218 -30.15 6.02 25.68
CA GLU A 218 -31.57 5.67 25.74
C GLU A 218 -32.01 4.94 24.45
N PRO A 219 -32.86 3.89 24.54
CA PRO A 219 -33.40 3.22 23.36
C PRO A 219 -34.31 4.19 22.58
N GLY A 220 -33.97 4.48 21.31
CA GLY A 220 -34.85 5.21 20.39
C GLY A 220 -34.38 6.59 19.92
N ARG A 221 -33.17 7.06 20.29
CA ARG A 221 -32.57 8.29 19.73
C ARG A 221 -31.27 8.01 18.99
N SER A 222 -31.37 7.82 17.67
CA SER A 222 -30.24 7.80 16.76
C SER A 222 -29.59 9.21 16.69
N GLY A 223 -28.31 9.33 17.06
CA GLY A 223 -27.51 10.53 16.75
C GLY A 223 -26.79 11.26 17.89
N ARG A 224 -26.63 10.71 19.10
CA ARG A 224 -25.66 11.25 20.06
C ARG A 224 -24.26 10.69 19.76
N GLU A 225 -23.25 11.56 19.75
CA GLU A 225 -21.84 11.16 19.79
C GLU A 225 -21.65 10.24 21.01
N LEU A 226 -21.28 8.99 20.77
CA LEU A 226 -20.94 8.05 21.83
C LEU A 226 -19.71 8.60 22.54
N LEU A 227 -19.89 9.01 23.80
CA LEU A 227 -18.80 9.51 24.63
C LEU A 227 -17.97 8.33 25.17
N VAL A 228 -16.68 8.57 25.34
CA VAL A 228 -15.76 7.59 25.93
C VAL A 228 -16.18 7.30 27.38
N ASP A 229 -16.14 6.03 27.77
CA ASP A 229 -16.54 5.58 29.11
C ASP A 229 -15.73 6.31 30.23
N PRO A 230 -16.40 6.96 31.20
CA PRO A 230 -15.72 7.66 32.30
C PRO A 230 -14.92 6.76 33.26
N GLU A 231 -15.28 5.49 33.45
CA GLU A 231 -14.50 4.51 34.20
C GLU A 231 -13.18 4.19 33.51
N LEU A 232 -13.20 4.00 32.18
CA LEU A 232 -11.98 3.81 31.38
C LEU A 232 -11.02 5.00 31.53
N LEU A 233 -11.53 6.23 31.38
CA LEU A 233 -10.73 7.45 31.51
C LEU A 233 -10.13 7.60 32.93
N ARG A 234 -10.92 7.35 33.97
CA ARG A 234 -10.45 7.37 35.37
C ARG A 234 -9.35 6.33 35.60
N HIS A 235 -9.51 5.12 35.07
CA HIS A 235 -8.53 4.06 35.25
C HIS A 235 -7.20 4.39 34.55
N ILE A 236 -7.26 4.91 33.32
CA ILE A 236 -6.07 5.37 32.58
C ILE A 236 -5.38 6.54 33.30
N ALA A 237 -6.14 7.51 33.82
CA ALA A 237 -5.59 8.64 34.57
C ALA A 237 -4.83 8.17 35.83
N HIS A 238 -5.45 7.30 36.64
CA HIS A 238 -4.82 6.74 37.83
C HIS A 238 -3.55 5.94 37.49
N ARG A 239 -3.57 5.20 36.36
CA ARG A 239 -2.38 4.48 35.86
C ARG A 239 -1.25 5.42 35.43
N ARG A 240 -1.57 6.45 34.64
CA ARG A 240 -0.59 7.47 34.23
C ARG A 240 0.02 8.19 35.42
N GLU A 241 -0.77 8.44 36.46
CA GLU A 241 -0.30 9.03 37.71
C GLU A 241 0.62 8.08 38.49
N ALA A 242 0.27 6.79 38.59
CA ALA A 242 1.11 5.78 39.22
C ALA A 242 2.48 5.62 38.52
N ASP A 243 2.50 5.66 37.18
CA ASP A 243 3.74 5.61 36.40
C ASP A 243 4.62 6.85 36.66
N ARG A 244 4.02 8.04 36.71
CA ARG A 244 4.72 9.29 37.06
C ARG A 244 5.31 9.26 38.47
N LEU A 245 4.58 8.69 39.43
CA LEU A 245 5.04 8.54 40.82
C LEU A 245 6.19 7.53 40.94
N ALA A 246 6.19 6.48 40.12
CA ALA A 246 7.27 5.49 40.06
C ALA A 246 8.57 6.08 39.47
N ASP A 247 8.46 7.01 38.51
CA ASP A 247 9.61 7.76 37.95
C ASP A 247 10.23 8.75 38.96
N TRP A 248 9.48 9.17 39.98
CA TRP A 248 9.90 10.17 40.96
C TRP A 248 10.61 9.60 42.20
N GLN A 249 10.77 8.27 42.33
CA GLN A 249 11.48 7.69 43.47
C GLN A 249 12.96 8.10 43.46
N PRO A 250 13.44 8.87 44.46
CA PRO A 250 14.85 9.21 44.57
C PRO A 250 15.65 7.95 44.92
N ARG A 251 16.76 7.71 44.21
CA ARG A 251 17.71 6.64 44.51
C ARG A 251 18.15 6.72 45.97
N GLY A 252 17.60 5.84 46.80
CA GLY A 252 18.03 5.65 48.18
C GLY A 252 19.51 5.27 48.24
N ARG A 253 20.28 6.06 49.00
CA ARG A 253 21.70 5.86 49.28
C ARG A 253 21.86 4.66 50.21
N GLY A 254 22.03 3.46 49.66
CA GLY A 254 22.49 2.29 50.41
C GLY A 254 21.98 0.96 49.87
N GLY A 255 22.80 0.26 49.08
CA GLY A 255 22.53 -1.14 48.70
C GLY A 255 23.27 -1.59 47.44
N ARG A 256 24.32 -2.38 47.65
CA ARG A 256 25.12 -3.26 46.74
C ARG A 256 24.92 -3.17 45.20
N PRO A 257 26.01 -3.05 44.42
CA PRO A 257 25.95 -3.08 42.96
C PRO A 257 25.83 -4.52 42.46
N GLY A 258 24.62 -4.91 42.07
CA GLY A 258 24.38 -6.17 41.39
C GLY A 258 22.89 -6.43 41.21
N HIS A 259 22.43 -6.39 39.96
CA HIS A 259 21.12 -6.89 39.52
C HIS A 259 19.87 -6.19 40.11
N ARG A 260 19.42 -5.08 39.49
CA ARG A 260 18.01 -4.66 39.50
C ARG A 260 17.74 -3.75 38.30
N GLY A 261 16.83 -4.19 37.42
CA GLY A 261 16.39 -3.47 36.23
C GLY A 261 15.78 -2.12 36.57
N ARG A 262 15.81 -1.20 35.60
CA ARG A 262 15.10 0.09 35.66
C ARG A 262 13.64 -0.12 36.10
N PRO A 263 13.07 0.75 36.97
CA PRO A 263 11.62 0.80 37.19
C PRO A 263 10.92 0.97 35.83
N GLY A 264 9.91 0.14 35.59
CA GLY A 264 9.41 -0.15 34.26
C GLY A 264 8.46 0.93 33.73
N LEU A 265 8.73 1.39 32.50
CA LEU A 265 7.66 1.85 31.61
C LEU A 265 6.52 0.82 31.65
N TYR A 266 5.27 1.28 31.72
CA TYR A 266 4.09 0.43 31.60
C TYR A 266 4.28 -0.56 30.45
N ARG A 267 4.20 -1.86 30.78
CA ARG A 267 4.27 -2.93 29.80
C ARG A 267 2.85 -3.46 29.60
N PRO A 268 2.34 -3.49 28.36
CA PRO A 268 1.05 -4.12 28.07
C PRO A 268 1.08 -5.60 28.52
N PRO A 269 -0.09 -6.20 28.81
CA PRO A 269 -0.19 -7.61 29.17
C PRO A 269 0.50 -8.50 28.13
N GLY A 270 1.08 -9.60 28.58
CA GLY A 270 1.61 -10.60 27.66
C GLY A 270 0.48 -11.21 26.83
N ARG A 271 0.74 -11.59 25.58
CA ARG A 271 -0.25 -12.26 24.72
C ARG A 271 -0.93 -13.47 25.35
N PRO A 272 -0.23 -14.35 26.10
CA PRO A 272 -0.89 -15.46 26.79
C PRO A 272 -1.86 -14.98 27.88
N GLU A 273 -1.56 -13.84 28.52
CA GLU A 273 -2.43 -13.25 29.54
C GLU A 273 -3.67 -12.61 28.92
N VAL A 274 -3.53 -11.99 27.74
CA VAL A 274 -4.67 -11.48 26.96
C VAL A 274 -5.60 -12.63 26.57
N ILE A 275 -5.06 -13.70 25.97
CA ILE A 275 -5.87 -14.86 25.59
C ILE A 275 -6.52 -15.52 26.80
N ALA A 276 -5.81 -15.68 27.92
CA ALA A 276 -6.38 -16.23 29.16
C ALA A 276 -7.46 -15.33 29.78
N ALA A 277 -7.37 -14.00 29.62
CA ALA A 277 -8.42 -13.09 30.04
C ALA A 277 -9.67 -13.24 29.16
N LEU A 278 -9.49 -13.32 27.83
CA LEU A 278 -10.61 -13.55 26.90
C LEU A 278 -11.29 -14.91 27.13
N ASP A 279 -10.50 -15.96 27.39
CA ASP A 279 -11.02 -17.30 27.69
C ASP A 279 -11.89 -17.30 28.96
N ARG A 280 -11.42 -16.61 30.02
CA ARG A 280 -12.17 -16.48 31.28
C ARG A 280 -13.52 -15.76 31.11
N GLU A 281 -13.56 -14.76 30.24
CA GLU A 281 -14.78 -14.02 29.91
C GLU A 281 -15.63 -14.73 28.83
N GLY A 282 -15.22 -15.92 28.35
CA GLY A 282 -15.94 -16.68 27.33
C GLY A 282 -15.88 -16.06 25.93
N LEU A 283 -14.91 -15.19 25.66
CA LEU A 283 -14.80 -14.38 24.44
C LEU A 283 -14.04 -15.07 23.30
N LEU A 284 -13.69 -16.36 23.42
CA LEU A 284 -13.08 -17.16 22.35
C LEU A 284 -14.15 -17.75 21.41
N PRO A 285 -13.83 -18.02 20.12
CA PRO A 285 -12.53 -17.87 19.49
C PRO A 285 -12.16 -16.41 19.19
N ALA A 286 -10.86 -16.10 19.22
CA ALA A 286 -10.34 -14.76 19.01
C ALA A 286 -9.30 -14.67 17.89
N ILE A 287 -9.36 -13.59 17.11
CA ILE A 287 -8.33 -13.21 16.14
C ILE A 287 -7.59 -11.99 16.68
N THR A 288 -6.28 -12.12 16.92
CA THR A 288 -5.42 -11.01 17.31
C THR A 288 -4.64 -10.52 16.09
N PHE A 289 -4.92 -9.30 15.64
CA PHE A 289 -4.20 -8.72 14.51
C PHE A 289 -2.85 -8.15 14.93
N VAL A 290 -1.81 -8.64 14.26
CA VAL A 290 -0.41 -8.21 14.43
C VAL A 290 0.12 -7.83 13.05
N PHE A 291 0.49 -6.56 12.85
CA PHE A 291 0.93 -6.02 11.54
C PHE A 291 2.34 -6.45 11.11
N SER A 292 2.86 -7.56 11.66
CA SER A 292 4.13 -8.15 11.28
C SER A 292 4.02 -9.67 11.27
N ARG A 293 4.50 -10.30 10.21
CA ARG A 293 4.52 -11.76 10.02
C ARG A 293 5.35 -12.43 11.11
N ALA A 294 6.60 -11.97 11.26
CA ALA A 294 7.47 -12.39 12.36
C ALA A 294 6.87 -12.08 13.74
N GLY A 295 6.04 -11.04 13.85
CA GLY A 295 5.26 -10.73 15.04
C GLY A 295 4.20 -11.79 15.37
N CYS A 296 3.52 -12.34 14.37
CA CYS A 296 2.54 -13.42 14.52
C CYS A 296 3.24 -14.72 14.98
N ASP A 297 4.35 -15.10 14.34
CA ASP A 297 5.13 -16.28 14.76
C ASP A 297 5.67 -16.12 16.18
N ALA A 298 6.20 -14.93 16.50
CA ALA A 298 6.68 -14.61 17.84
C ALA A 298 5.55 -14.65 18.88
N ALA A 299 4.32 -14.31 18.51
CA ALA A 299 3.15 -14.38 19.38
C ALA A 299 2.80 -15.82 19.74
N VAL A 300 2.81 -16.74 18.76
CA VAL A 300 2.62 -18.17 19.00
C VAL A 300 3.75 -18.72 19.88
N LYS A 301 5.02 -18.41 19.55
CA LYS A 301 6.20 -18.79 20.35
C LYS A 301 6.09 -18.31 21.80
N GLN A 302 5.57 -17.11 22.02
CA GLN A 302 5.33 -16.57 23.36
C GLN A 302 4.27 -17.39 24.12
N CYS A 303 3.21 -17.84 23.44
CA CYS A 303 2.16 -18.66 24.03
C CYS A 303 2.62 -20.10 24.31
N LEU A 304 3.42 -20.70 23.43
CA LEU A 304 3.99 -22.04 23.64
C LEU A 304 4.91 -22.13 24.86
N ARG A 305 5.61 -21.05 25.20
CA ARG A 305 6.43 -20.93 26.41
C ARG A 305 5.61 -20.81 27.71
N SER A 306 4.30 -20.62 27.59
CA SER A 306 3.38 -20.55 28.72
C SER A 306 2.60 -21.86 28.89
N PRO A 307 1.98 -22.12 30.05
CA PRO A 307 1.14 -23.30 30.25
C PRO A 307 -0.25 -23.20 29.58
N LEU A 308 -0.47 -22.20 28.71
CA LEU A 308 -1.74 -21.98 28.04
C LEU A 308 -2.08 -23.17 27.13
N ARG A 309 -3.25 -23.76 27.35
CA ARG A 309 -3.84 -24.83 26.54
C ARG A 309 -5.34 -24.59 26.44
N LEU A 310 -5.85 -24.51 25.22
CA LEU A 310 -7.26 -24.18 24.92
C LEU A 310 -8.06 -25.38 24.37
N THR A 311 -7.44 -26.55 24.31
CA THR A 311 -7.98 -27.77 23.69
C THR A 311 -8.09 -28.91 24.68
N THR A 312 -9.16 -29.69 24.52
CA THR A 312 -9.35 -31.00 25.17
C THR A 312 -8.47 -32.07 24.53
N ASP A 313 -8.39 -33.26 25.13
CA ASP A 313 -7.63 -34.38 24.55
C ASP A 313 -8.28 -34.93 23.27
N GLU A 314 -9.62 -34.88 23.16
CA GLU A 314 -10.35 -35.29 21.96
C GLU A 314 -10.13 -34.31 20.79
N GLU A 315 -10.26 -33.01 21.04
CA GLU A 315 -9.96 -31.98 20.02
C GLU A 315 -8.52 -32.11 19.53
N ARG A 316 -7.58 -32.40 20.44
CA ARG A 316 -6.17 -32.62 20.11
C ARG A 316 -5.96 -33.82 19.18
N ALA A 317 -6.66 -34.93 19.40
CA ALA A 317 -6.58 -36.10 18.53
C ALA A 317 -7.11 -35.78 17.12
N ARG A 318 -8.24 -35.06 17.03
CA ARG A 318 -8.81 -34.61 15.74
C ARG A 318 -7.88 -33.64 15.00
N ILE A 319 -7.27 -32.69 15.73
CA ILE A 319 -6.30 -31.75 15.16
C ILE A 319 -5.08 -32.51 14.61
N ALA A 320 -4.56 -33.50 15.35
CA ALA A 320 -3.45 -34.32 14.89
C ALA A 320 -3.77 -35.05 13.59
N GLU A 321 -4.95 -35.68 13.49
CA GLU A 321 -5.39 -36.37 12.28
C GLU A 321 -5.45 -35.44 11.06
N VAL A 322 -6.02 -34.24 11.21
CA VAL A 322 -6.11 -33.25 10.12
C VAL A 322 -4.72 -32.80 9.68
N VAL A 323 -3.83 -32.51 10.64
CA VAL A 323 -2.45 -32.08 10.35
C VAL A 323 -1.68 -33.18 9.63
N ASP A 324 -1.74 -34.41 10.14
CA ASP A 324 -0.99 -35.54 9.59
C ASP A 324 -1.51 -35.90 8.18
N ARG A 325 -2.82 -35.79 7.93
CA ARG A 325 -3.43 -35.94 6.60
C ARG A 325 -3.00 -34.84 5.62
N ARG A 326 -3.04 -33.56 6.02
CA ARG A 326 -2.73 -32.42 5.15
C ARG A 326 -1.24 -32.31 4.83
N CYS A 327 -0.37 -32.75 5.73
CA CYS A 327 1.09 -32.66 5.58
C CYS A 327 1.74 -33.95 5.09
N ALA A 328 0.96 -34.97 4.70
CA ALA A 328 1.47 -36.27 4.27
C ALA A 328 2.41 -36.21 3.05
N ASP A 329 2.20 -35.25 2.14
CA ASP A 329 2.98 -35.10 0.90
C ASP A 329 4.28 -34.29 1.09
N LEU A 330 4.52 -33.74 2.29
CA LEU A 330 5.75 -32.98 2.57
C LEU A 330 6.91 -33.93 2.88
N ALA A 331 8.06 -33.67 2.27
CA ALA A 331 9.28 -34.44 2.54
C ALA A 331 9.77 -34.19 3.98
N GLU A 332 10.24 -35.23 4.66
CA GLU A 332 10.70 -35.16 6.05
C GLU A 332 11.84 -34.14 6.26
N ALA A 333 12.73 -34.00 5.25
CA ALA A 333 13.80 -33.01 5.27
C ALA A 333 13.29 -31.55 5.28
N ASP A 334 12.16 -31.29 4.60
CA ASP A 334 11.55 -29.96 4.55
C ASP A 334 10.85 -29.63 5.88
N LEU A 335 10.26 -30.62 6.57
CA LEU A 335 9.52 -30.41 7.82
C LEU A 335 10.36 -29.71 8.91
N ILE A 336 11.65 -30.02 8.99
CA ILE A 336 12.57 -29.40 9.96
C ILE A 336 12.76 -27.91 9.66
N VAL A 337 12.98 -27.56 8.40
CA VAL A 337 13.22 -26.17 7.95
C VAL A 337 11.95 -25.32 8.11
N LEU A 338 10.79 -25.96 8.06
CA LEU A 338 9.48 -25.33 8.15
C LEU A 338 8.99 -25.10 9.58
N ASP A 339 9.80 -25.38 10.61
CA ASP A 339 9.39 -25.36 12.03
C ASP A 339 8.11 -26.21 12.29
N TYR A 340 7.90 -27.29 11.51
CA TYR A 340 6.65 -28.08 11.49
C TYR A 340 6.24 -28.58 12.88
N HIS A 341 7.18 -29.11 13.66
CA HIS A 341 6.88 -29.66 14.98
C HIS A 341 6.39 -28.59 15.96
N GLU A 342 6.94 -27.38 15.88
CA GLU A 342 6.51 -26.26 16.72
C GLU A 342 5.12 -25.78 16.29
N TRP A 343 4.89 -25.67 14.98
CA TRP A 343 3.58 -25.33 14.42
C TRP A 343 2.50 -26.36 14.79
N ARG A 344 2.80 -27.67 14.69
CA ARG A 344 1.89 -28.75 15.09
C ARG A 344 1.58 -28.67 16.58
N GLU A 345 2.58 -28.48 17.44
CA GLU A 345 2.36 -28.34 18.89
C GLU A 345 1.49 -27.11 19.23
N ALA A 346 1.63 -25.99 18.52
CA ALA A 346 0.75 -24.84 18.69
C ALA A 346 -0.71 -25.16 18.36
N LEU A 347 -0.95 -25.81 17.21
CA LEU A 347 -2.28 -26.24 16.80
C LEU A 347 -2.90 -27.18 17.82
N LEU A 348 -2.14 -28.16 18.32
CA LEU A 348 -2.60 -29.11 19.34
C LEU A 348 -3.02 -28.41 20.65
N ARG A 349 -2.53 -27.20 20.93
CA ARG A 349 -2.96 -26.36 22.07
C ARG A 349 -4.08 -25.37 21.73
N GLY A 350 -4.55 -25.35 20.49
CA GLY A 350 -5.62 -24.46 19.99
C GLY A 350 -5.12 -23.07 19.58
N LEU A 351 -3.83 -22.94 19.26
CA LEU A 351 -3.16 -21.67 18.91
C LEU A 351 -2.64 -21.74 17.47
N ALA A 352 -2.74 -20.66 16.71
CA ALA A 352 -2.15 -20.59 15.38
C ALA A 352 -1.64 -19.19 15.02
N ALA A 353 -0.66 -19.13 14.13
CA ALA A 353 -0.37 -17.94 13.34
C ALA A 353 -1.14 -18.02 12.01
N HIS A 354 -1.45 -16.89 11.40
CA HIS A 354 -2.00 -16.81 10.04
C HIS A 354 -1.46 -15.59 9.29
N HIS A 355 -0.60 -15.82 8.29
CA HIS A 355 -0.13 -14.75 7.43
C HIS A 355 0.36 -15.26 6.08
N ALA A 356 0.51 -14.34 5.13
CA ALA A 356 0.97 -14.64 3.76
C ALA A 356 2.36 -15.29 3.67
N GLY A 357 3.21 -15.13 4.70
CA GLY A 357 4.52 -15.81 4.78
C GLY A 357 4.48 -17.28 5.23
N MET A 358 3.30 -17.83 5.55
CA MET A 358 3.16 -19.27 5.84
C MET A 358 3.02 -20.07 4.54
N LEU A 359 3.41 -21.35 4.59
CA LEU A 359 3.11 -22.25 3.49
C LEU A 359 1.58 -22.34 3.28
N PRO A 360 1.10 -22.41 2.01
CA PRO A 360 -0.31 -22.56 1.70
C PRO A 360 -0.98 -23.72 2.43
N VAL A 361 -0.32 -24.89 2.48
CA VAL A 361 -0.84 -26.08 3.19
C VAL A 361 -1.03 -25.82 4.69
N PHE A 362 -0.09 -25.12 5.34
CA PHE A 362 -0.24 -24.76 6.76
C PHE A 362 -1.36 -23.75 6.96
N ARG A 363 -1.45 -22.75 6.08
CA ARG A 363 -2.48 -21.72 6.13
C ARG A 363 -3.89 -22.30 5.97
N HIS A 364 -4.11 -23.18 4.98
CA HIS A 364 -5.41 -23.83 4.77
C HIS A 364 -5.74 -24.82 5.90
N THR A 365 -4.74 -25.49 6.47
CA THR A 365 -4.95 -26.33 7.66
C THR A 365 -5.42 -25.49 8.86
N VAL A 366 -4.83 -24.31 9.09
CA VAL A 366 -5.29 -23.37 10.13
C VAL A 366 -6.73 -22.92 9.84
N GLU A 367 -7.07 -22.63 8.59
CA GLU A 367 -8.42 -22.21 8.18
C GLU A 367 -9.49 -23.29 8.40
N GLU A 368 -9.18 -24.54 8.04
CA GLU A 368 -10.03 -25.71 8.27
C GLU A 368 -10.26 -25.91 9.78
N LEU A 369 -9.18 -25.90 10.57
CA LEU A 369 -9.26 -26.11 12.02
C LEU A 369 -9.95 -24.97 12.76
N PHE A 370 -9.81 -23.71 12.30
CA PHE A 370 -10.49 -22.57 12.90
C PHE A 370 -11.99 -22.60 12.60
N THR A 371 -12.37 -22.88 11.35
CA THR A 371 -13.78 -23.01 10.96
C THR A 371 -14.47 -24.18 11.67
N ALA A 372 -13.75 -25.29 11.89
CA ALA A 372 -14.21 -26.41 12.70
C ALA A 372 -14.29 -26.11 14.21
N GLY A 373 -13.86 -24.92 14.63
CA GLY A 373 -13.84 -24.50 16.03
C GLY A 373 -12.78 -25.19 16.87
N LEU A 374 -11.79 -25.86 16.28
CA LEU A 374 -10.71 -26.58 16.97
C LEU A 374 -9.56 -25.64 17.39
N VAL A 375 -9.24 -24.64 16.56
CA VAL A 375 -8.31 -23.55 16.91
C VAL A 375 -9.10 -22.41 17.53
N LYS A 376 -8.71 -21.99 18.74
CA LYS A 376 -9.45 -21.00 19.54
C LYS A 376 -8.81 -19.60 19.50
N ALA A 377 -7.50 -19.49 19.26
CA ALA A 377 -6.83 -18.20 19.11
C ALA A 377 -5.88 -18.18 17.90
N VAL A 378 -6.05 -17.16 17.06
CA VAL A 378 -5.24 -16.95 15.86
C VAL A 378 -4.55 -15.60 15.93
N PHE A 379 -3.24 -15.57 15.68
CA PHE A 379 -2.47 -14.34 15.50
C PHE A 379 -2.28 -14.08 14.01
N ALA A 380 -2.95 -13.06 13.48
CA ALA A 380 -3.07 -12.85 12.04
C ALA A 380 -2.54 -11.50 11.56
N THR A 381 -2.03 -11.46 10.33
CA THR A 381 -1.84 -10.18 9.62
C THR A 381 -3.14 -9.68 9.00
N GLU A 382 -3.19 -8.40 8.62
CA GLU A 382 -4.33 -7.75 7.98
C GLU A 382 -4.85 -8.49 6.74
N THR A 383 -3.99 -9.24 6.04
CA THR A 383 -4.38 -10.08 4.88
C THR A 383 -5.52 -11.04 5.16
N LEU A 384 -5.72 -11.43 6.41
CA LEU A 384 -6.85 -12.28 6.79
C LEU A 384 -8.20 -11.57 6.65
N ALA A 385 -8.23 -10.26 6.88
CA ALA A 385 -9.45 -9.47 6.81
C ALA A 385 -9.96 -9.27 5.37
N LEU A 386 -9.17 -9.65 4.36
CA LEU A 386 -9.39 -9.41 2.92
C LEU A 386 -10.12 -10.52 2.15
N GLY A 387 -10.82 -11.46 2.78
CA GLY A 387 -11.81 -12.28 2.03
C GLY A 387 -11.84 -13.78 2.28
N ILE A 388 -11.33 -14.28 3.40
CA ILE A 388 -11.54 -15.69 3.80
C ILE A 388 -12.65 -15.75 4.84
N ASN A 389 -13.55 -16.74 4.76
CA ASN A 389 -14.65 -16.91 5.71
C ASN A 389 -14.18 -17.49 7.06
N MET A 390 -13.46 -16.67 7.85
CA MET A 390 -13.06 -17.01 9.23
C MET A 390 -13.57 -15.97 10.23
N PRO A 391 -14.88 -15.94 10.54
CA PRO A 391 -15.41 -15.07 11.58
C PRO A 391 -15.05 -15.60 12.97
N ALA A 392 -14.68 -14.69 13.87
CA ALA A 392 -14.34 -14.98 15.26
C ALA A 392 -15.38 -14.35 16.20
N ARG A 393 -15.47 -14.80 17.45
CA ARG A 393 -16.31 -14.08 18.44
C ARG A 393 -15.69 -12.72 18.80
N THR A 394 -14.36 -12.71 18.91
CA THR A 394 -13.60 -11.52 19.31
C THR A 394 -12.47 -11.19 18.33
N VAL A 395 -12.26 -9.91 18.08
CA VAL A 395 -11.08 -9.37 17.38
C VAL A 395 -10.26 -8.53 18.36
N VAL A 396 -8.94 -8.72 18.37
CA VAL A 396 -8.01 -7.96 19.21
C VAL A 396 -7.05 -7.18 18.33
N LEU A 397 -6.85 -5.88 18.63
CA LEU A 397 -5.88 -5.01 17.98
C LEU A 397 -4.77 -4.64 18.97
N GLU A 398 -3.54 -5.10 18.73
CA GLU A 398 -2.39 -4.78 19.59
C GLU A 398 -1.88 -3.35 19.37
N ARG A 399 -1.97 -2.85 18.14
CA ARG A 399 -1.49 -1.52 17.75
C ARG A 399 -2.52 -0.88 16.83
N LEU A 400 -2.48 0.46 16.78
CA LEU A 400 -3.29 1.26 15.86
C LEU A 400 -2.42 1.94 14.79
N VAL A 401 -1.17 1.50 14.64
CA VAL A 401 -0.21 2.03 13.67
C VAL A 401 0.37 0.87 12.88
N LYS A 402 0.39 0.99 11.55
CA LYS A 402 0.95 0.00 10.63
C LYS A 402 1.96 0.62 9.67
N PHE A 403 2.83 -0.20 9.10
CA PHE A 403 3.75 0.23 8.05
C PHE A 403 3.04 0.10 6.70
N ASN A 404 2.95 1.19 5.93
CA ASN A 404 2.24 1.22 4.64
C ASN A 404 3.18 1.03 3.42
N GLY A 405 4.43 0.62 3.65
CA GLY A 405 5.46 0.52 2.60
C GLY A 405 6.48 1.65 2.66
N GLU A 406 6.08 2.83 3.13
CA GLU A 406 6.95 4.02 3.21
C GLU A 406 7.15 4.48 4.66
N GLN A 407 6.07 4.54 5.44
CA GLN A 407 6.09 5.04 6.81
C GLN A 407 5.16 4.26 7.73
N HIS A 408 5.39 4.40 9.04
CA HIS A 408 4.44 3.98 10.05
C HIS A 408 3.30 5.01 10.13
N ALA A 409 2.11 4.62 9.67
CA ALA A 409 0.91 5.46 9.64
C ALA A 409 -0.17 4.88 10.58
N PRO A 410 -0.99 5.74 11.22
CA PRO A 410 -2.14 5.27 11.97
C PRO A 410 -3.13 4.54 11.06
N LEU A 411 -3.85 3.57 11.61
CA LEU A 411 -4.91 2.88 10.89
C LEU A 411 -5.98 3.88 10.47
N THR A 412 -6.43 3.74 9.24
CA THR A 412 -7.62 4.45 8.79
C THR A 412 -8.86 3.81 9.43
N PRO A 413 -9.97 4.55 9.59
CA PRO A 413 -11.16 3.94 10.17
C PRO A 413 -11.77 2.83 9.26
N GLY A 414 -11.37 2.76 7.98
CA GLY A 414 -11.76 1.69 7.04
C GLY A 414 -11.04 0.40 7.28
N GLU A 415 -9.73 0.47 7.46
CA GLU A 415 -8.92 -0.67 7.90
C GLU A 415 -9.43 -1.15 9.27
N TYR A 416 -9.73 -0.23 10.19
CA TYR A 416 -10.31 -0.58 11.49
C TYR A 416 -11.64 -1.34 11.36
N THR A 417 -12.56 -0.85 10.54
CA THR A 417 -13.87 -1.48 10.30
C THR A 417 -13.73 -2.83 9.61
N GLN A 418 -12.78 -2.98 8.68
CA GLN A 418 -12.51 -4.24 8.00
C GLN A 418 -11.96 -5.31 8.96
N LEU A 419 -11.02 -4.92 9.83
CA LEU A 419 -10.43 -5.81 10.83
C LEU A 419 -11.48 -6.24 11.88
N THR A 420 -12.16 -5.26 12.48
CA THR A 420 -13.16 -5.51 13.53
C THR A 420 -14.45 -6.14 12.99
N GLY A 421 -14.74 -5.98 11.70
CA GLY A 421 -15.85 -6.61 10.99
C GLY A 421 -15.84 -8.14 11.06
N ARG A 422 -14.71 -8.76 11.41
CA ARG A 422 -14.57 -10.22 11.62
C ARG A 422 -15.11 -10.71 12.97
N ALA A 423 -15.43 -9.82 13.91
CA ALA A 423 -15.94 -10.18 15.23
C ALA A 423 -17.47 -10.39 15.23
N GLY A 424 -17.96 -11.50 15.75
CA GLY A 424 -19.37 -11.89 15.73
C GLY A 424 -19.69 -12.81 14.55
N ARG A 425 -19.94 -14.09 14.85
CA ARG A 425 -20.32 -15.13 13.89
C ARG A 425 -21.84 -15.15 13.73
N ARG A 426 -22.34 -14.80 12.54
CA ARG A 426 -23.78 -14.81 12.25
C ARG A 426 -24.36 -16.22 12.50
N GLY A 427 -25.47 -16.28 13.22
CA GLY A 427 -26.15 -17.53 13.58
C GLY A 427 -25.52 -18.31 14.74
N ILE A 428 -24.39 -17.85 15.29
CA ILE A 428 -23.71 -18.48 16.43
C ILE A 428 -23.58 -17.51 17.61
N ASP A 429 -23.08 -16.29 17.34
CA ASP A 429 -22.87 -15.27 18.36
C ASP A 429 -24.03 -14.25 18.35
N VAL A 430 -24.51 -13.87 19.54
CA VAL A 430 -25.48 -12.79 19.72
C VAL A 430 -24.80 -11.41 19.58
N GLU A 431 -23.51 -11.35 19.87
CA GLU A 431 -22.72 -10.12 19.87
C GLU A 431 -21.26 -10.43 19.50
N GLY A 432 -20.61 -9.48 18.85
CA GLY A 432 -19.19 -9.51 18.53
C GLY A 432 -18.42 -8.51 19.38
N HIS A 433 -17.15 -8.79 19.66
CA HIS A 433 -16.32 -7.95 20.50
C HIS A 433 -15.05 -7.50 19.77
N ALA A 434 -14.78 -6.20 19.77
CA ALA A 434 -13.52 -5.62 19.30
C ALA A 434 -12.74 -5.09 20.52
N VAL A 435 -11.50 -5.56 20.71
CA VAL A 435 -10.68 -5.25 21.88
C VAL A 435 -9.40 -4.56 21.43
N VAL A 436 -9.18 -3.32 21.87
CA VAL A 436 -7.93 -2.59 21.63
C VAL A 436 -7.04 -2.66 22.87
N LEU A 437 -5.79 -3.10 22.70
CA LEU A 437 -4.82 -3.09 23.80
C LEU A 437 -4.33 -1.68 24.07
N TRP A 438 -4.51 -1.20 25.31
CA TRP A 438 -4.09 0.14 25.66
C TRP A 438 -2.56 0.26 25.79
N HIS A 439 -2.04 1.32 25.18
CA HIS A 439 -0.66 1.79 25.29
C HIS A 439 -0.63 3.23 25.80
N PRO A 440 0.43 3.67 26.49
CA PRO A 440 0.52 5.04 27.00
C PRO A 440 0.38 6.13 25.93
N ASP A 441 0.85 5.83 24.72
CA ASP A 441 0.80 6.71 23.55
C ASP A 441 -0.55 6.72 22.82
N VAL A 442 -1.50 5.84 23.22
CA VAL A 442 -2.83 5.73 22.60
C VAL A 442 -3.85 6.46 23.48
N GLU A 443 -4.48 7.49 22.93
CA GLU A 443 -5.58 8.20 23.58
C GLU A 443 -6.92 7.51 23.28
N PRO A 444 -7.77 7.23 24.28
CA PRO A 444 -9.09 6.63 24.06
C PRO A 444 -9.98 7.37 23.06
N ALA A 445 -9.84 8.71 22.97
CA ALA A 445 -10.57 9.53 22.00
C ALA A 445 -10.19 9.21 20.54
N GLU A 446 -8.94 8.83 20.27
CA GLU A 446 -8.49 8.41 18.95
C GLU A 446 -9.16 7.08 18.56
N VAL A 447 -9.20 6.13 19.50
CA VAL A 447 -9.89 4.84 19.32
C VAL A 447 -11.39 5.04 19.08
N ALA A 448 -12.01 5.95 19.83
CA ALA A 448 -13.40 6.32 19.66
C ALA A 448 -13.68 6.91 18.26
N GLY A 449 -12.81 7.79 17.76
CA GLY A 449 -12.93 8.35 16.41
C GLY A 449 -12.79 7.29 15.30
N LEU A 450 -11.92 6.29 15.49
CA LEU A 450 -11.80 5.14 14.58
C LEU A 450 -13.06 4.27 14.62
N ALA A 451 -13.60 4.00 15.81
CA ALA A 451 -14.77 3.15 16.00
C ALA A 451 -16.10 3.83 15.62
N SER A 452 -16.18 5.16 15.64
CA SER A 452 -17.39 5.91 15.29
C SER A 452 -17.58 6.07 13.78
N THR A 453 -16.50 6.11 13.00
CA THR A 453 -16.54 6.31 11.55
C THR A 453 -16.66 4.95 10.85
N ARG A 454 -17.83 4.64 10.28
CA ARG A 454 -18.15 3.28 9.77
C ARG A 454 -17.94 3.08 8.27
N THR A 455 -17.74 4.15 7.50
CA THR A 455 -17.79 4.11 6.03
C THR A 455 -16.71 4.99 5.40
N PHE A 456 -16.13 4.54 4.27
CA PHE A 456 -15.01 5.21 3.58
C PHE A 456 -15.30 5.40 2.10
N PRO A 457 -14.76 6.46 1.48
CA PRO A 457 -14.96 6.67 0.07
C PRO A 457 -14.13 5.67 -0.73
N LEU A 458 -14.80 4.92 -1.60
CA LEU A 458 -14.17 4.13 -2.66
C LEU A 458 -13.48 5.08 -3.63
N ARG A 459 -12.17 4.90 -3.82
CA ARG A 459 -11.37 5.68 -4.78
C ARG A 459 -10.89 4.77 -5.90
N SER A 460 -11.03 5.21 -7.14
CA SER A 460 -10.50 4.49 -8.29
C SER A 460 -8.97 4.38 -8.24
N SER A 461 -8.44 3.21 -8.62
CA SER A 461 -7.01 3.01 -8.89
C SER A 461 -6.65 3.03 -10.37
N PHE A 462 -7.61 3.37 -11.23
CA PHE A 462 -7.52 3.22 -12.68
C PHE A 462 -6.54 4.22 -13.29
N VAL A 463 -5.39 3.71 -13.74
CA VAL A 463 -4.33 4.48 -14.40
C VAL A 463 -3.84 3.69 -15.63
N PRO A 464 -3.67 4.32 -16.80
CA PRO A 464 -3.15 3.65 -17.98
C PRO A 464 -1.77 3.02 -17.75
N SER A 465 -1.67 1.69 -17.89
CA SER A 465 -0.40 0.94 -17.91
C SER A 465 0.04 0.61 -19.34
N TYR A 466 1.26 0.12 -19.54
CA TYR A 466 1.75 -0.29 -20.86
C TYR A 466 0.94 -1.47 -21.43
N ASN A 467 0.74 -2.53 -20.64
CA ASN A 467 -0.10 -3.67 -21.03
C ASN A 467 -1.55 -3.26 -21.32
N MET A 468 -2.16 -2.40 -20.50
CA MET A 468 -3.51 -1.90 -20.77
C MET A 468 -3.54 -1.11 -22.09
N THR A 469 -2.59 -0.19 -22.27
CA THR A 469 -2.55 0.68 -23.47
C THR A 469 -2.41 -0.14 -24.75
N ILE A 470 -1.52 -1.15 -24.77
CA ILE A 470 -1.34 -1.98 -25.96
C ILE A 470 -2.56 -2.88 -26.22
N ASN A 471 -3.22 -3.41 -25.17
CA ASN A 471 -4.44 -4.20 -25.33
C ASN A 471 -5.61 -3.35 -25.83
N LEU A 472 -5.75 -2.10 -25.35
CA LEU A 472 -6.77 -1.18 -25.87
C LEU A 472 -6.50 -0.88 -27.35
N VAL A 473 -5.28 -0.47 -27.72
CA VAL A 473 -4.94 -0.16 -29.13
C VAL A 473 -5.05 -1.39 -30.04
N GLN A 474 -4.90 -2.61 -29.51
CA GLN A 474 -5.06 -3.84 -30.30
C GLN A 474 -6.51 -4.10 -30.74
N HIS A 475 -7.50 -3.75 -29.90
CA HIS A 475 -8.91 -4.11 -30.12
C HIS A 475 -9.79 -2.92 -30.50
N MET A 476 -9.32 -1.69 -30.24
CA MET A 476 -10.05 -0.46 -30.56
C MET A 476 -9.12 0.66 -31.00
N SER A 477 -9.66 1.67 -31.68
CA SER A 477 -8.87 2.84 -32.08
C SER A 477 -8.44 3.66 -30.86
N PRO A 478 -7.35 4.45 -30.95
CA PRO A 478 -6.93 5.34 -29.86
C PRO A 478 -8.03 6.31 -29.42
N ALA A 479 -8.88 6.76 -30.35
CA ALA A 479 -10.04 7.60 -30.04
C ALA A 479 -11.08 6.87 -29.19
N GLN A 480 -11.40 5.62 -29.53
CA GLN A 480 -12.30 4.78 -28.73
C GLN A 480 -11.70 4.47 -27.36
N ALA A 481 -10.39 4.18 -27.29
CA ALA A 481 -9.69 3.97 -26.03
C ALA A 481 -9.76 5.21 -25.13
N ARG A 482 -9.56 6.42 -25.69
CA ARG A 482 -9.73 7.68 -24.94
C ARG A 482 -11.15 7.82 -24.40
N GLN A 483 -12.17 7.58 -25.22
CA GLN A 483 -13.56 7.63 -24.77
C GLN A 483 -13.85 6.63 -23.64
N LEU A 484 -13.23 5.45 -23.66
CA LEU A 484 -13.34 4.48 -22.57
C LEU A 484 -12.71 5.00 -21.29
N LEU A 485 -11.49 5.57 -21.36
CA LEU A 485 -10.83 6.17 -20.20
C LEU A 485 -11.62 7.36 -19.63
N GLU A 486 -12.29 8.13 -20.49
CA GLU A 486 -13.17 9.24 -20.09
C GLU A 486 -14.44 8.77 -19.36
N ARG A 487 -14.89 7.53 -19.61
CA ARG A 487 -16.01 6.89 -18.88
C ARG A 487 -15.58 6.19 -17.59
N SER A 488 -14.29 6.13 -17.28
CA SER A 488 -13.78 5.46 -16.07
C SER A 488 -14.29 6.08 -14.77
N PHE A 489 -14.26 5.30 -13.68
CA PHE A 489 -14.66 5.81 -12.37
C PHE A 489 -13.68 6.88 -11.90
N ALA A 490 -12.38 6.74 -12.21
CA ALA A 490 -11.38 7.77 -11.94
C ALA A 490 -11.75 9.12 -12.57
N GLN A 491 -12.19 9.12 -13.83
CA GLN A 491 -12.62 10.35 -14.50
C GLN A 491 -13.94 10.88 -13.91
N TYR A 492 -14.90 10.01 -13.61
CA TYR A 492 -16.16 10.40 -12.96
C TYR A 492 -15.93 11.12 -11.61
N GLN A 493 -15.01 10.59 -10.78
CA GLN A 493 -14.61 11.23 -9.53
C GLN A 493 -13.88 12.56 -9.76
N ALA A 494 -13.01 12.62 -10.78
CA ALA A 494 -12.32 13.84 -11.16
C ALA A 494 -13.31 14.93 -11.58
N ASP A 495 -14.28 14.62 -12.44
CA ASP A 495 -15.31 15.56 -12.93
C ASP A 495 -16.20 16.06 -11.79
N ARG A 496 -16.61 15.18 -10.88
CA ARG A 496 -17.38 15.59 -9.70
C ARG A 496 -16.57 16.51 -8.77
N SER A 497 -15.28 16.23 -8.61
CA SER A 497 -14.37 17.10 -7.84
C SER A 497 -14.21 18.48 -8.52
N VAL A 498 -14.17 18.50 -9.86
CA VAL A 498 -14.12 19.72 -10.68
C VAL A 498 -15.35 20.59 -10.44
N VAL A 499 -16.56 20.02 -10.32
CA VAL A 499 -17.77 20.80 -9.99
C VAL A 499 -17.59 21.57 -8.67
N GLY A 500 -16.98 20.94 -7.66
CA GLY A 500 -16.65 21.60 -6.39
C GLY A 500 -15.65 22.74 -6.55
N LEU A 501 -14.60 22.52 -7.35
CA LEU A 501 -13.59 23.54 -7.65
C LEU A 501 -14.17 24.72 -8.44
N VAL A 502 -15.01 24.46 -9.45
CA VAL A 502 -15.70 25.48 -10.26
C VAL A 502 -16.67 26.29 -9.41
N ARG A 503 -17.42 25.65 -8.50
CA ARG A 503 -18.27 26.38 -7.53
C ARG A 503 -17.43 27.25 -6.59
N GLY A 504 -16.27 26.76 -6.18
CA GLY A 504 -15.29 27.52 -5.40
C GLY A 504 -14.78 28.75 -6.17
N GLU A 505 -14.41 28.57 -7.44
CA GLU A 505 -13.97 29.65 -8.34
C GLU A 505 -15.08 30.69 -8.54
N GLN A 506 -16.31 30.26 -8.85
CA GLN A 506 -17.45 31.17 -9.01
C GLN A 506 -17.73 31.97 -7.74
N ARG A 507 -17.60 31.36 -6.56
CA ARG A 507 -17.73 32.06 -5.27
C ARG A 507 -16.61 33.07 -5.08
N GLY A 508 -15.37 32.69 -5.41
CA GLY A 508 -14.22 33.58 -5.39
C GLY A 508 -14.37 34.76 -6.34
N GLU A 509 -14.86 34.55 -7.57
CA GLU A 509 -15.13 35.63 -8.54
C GLU A 509 -16.16 36.64 -8.02
N ARG A 510 -17.25 36.18 -7.40
CA ARG A 510 -18.22 37.10 -6.76
C ARG A 510 -17.57 37.94 -5.67
N MET A 511 -16.74 37.33 -4.83
CA MET A 511 -15.99 38.05 -3.79
C MET A 511 -14.97 39.03 -4.38
N LEU A 512 -14.37 38.73 -5.55
CA LEU A 512 -13.51 39.66 -6.27
C LEU A 512 -14.31 40.86 -6.78
N ASP A 513 -15.50 40.64 -7.35
CA ASP A 513 -16.37 41.72 -7.84
C ASP A 513 -16.84 42.64 -6.71
N GLU A 514 -17.23 42.07 -5.56
CA GLU A 514 -17.59 42.84 -4.36
C GLU A 514 -16.43 43.70 -3.86
N ILE A 515 -15.24 43.11 -3.67
CA ILE A 515 -14.06 43.86 -3.21
C ILE A 515 -13.61 44.87 -4.27
N ALA A 516 -13.71 44.55 -5.55
CA ALA A 516 -13.38 45.48 -6.63
C ALA A 516 -14.34 46.67 -6.65
N ALA A 517 -15.64 46.47 -6.42
CA ALA A 517 -16.61 47.55 -6.31
C ALA A 517 -16.26 48.51 -5.16
N ASP A 518 -15.88 47.97 -4.00
CA ASP A 518 -15.43 48.75 -2.84
C ASP A 518 -14.12 49.54 -3.09
N LEU A 519 -13.24 49.01 -3.96
CA LEU A 519 -11.95 49.62 -4.32
C LEU A 519 -12.03 50.58 -5.53
N GLY A 520 -13.17 50.67 -6.20
CA GLY A 520 -13.35 51.51 -7.39
C GLY A 520 -13.00 50.83 -8.73
N GLY A 521 -12.93 49.50 -8.76
CA GLY A 521 -12.71 48.67 -9.94
C GLY A 521 -11.56 47.66 -9.78
N ARG A 522 -11.53 46.64 -10.66
CA ARG A 522 -10.45 45.63 -10.69
C ARG A 522 -9.08 46.22 -11.07
N ASP A 523 -9.09 47.37 -11.76
CA ASP A 523 -7.93 48.15 -12.18
C ASP A 523 -7.75 49.44 -11.37
N ALA A 524 -8.36 49.52 -10.18
CA ALA A 524 -8.18 50.68 -9.33
C ALA A 524 -6.68 50.86 -8.96
N PRO A 525 -6.18 52.11 -8.87
CA PRO A 525 -4.77 52.37 -8.54
C PRO A 525 -4.30 51.70 -7.24
N VAL A 526 -5.20 51.48 -6.27
CA VAL A 526 -4.87 50.79 -5.01
C VAL A 526 -4.55 49.31 -5.24
N VAL A 527 -5.21 48.65 -6.19
CA VAL A 527 -4.94 47.25 -6.56
C VAL A 527 -3.59 47.15 -7.27
N GLU A 528 -3.29 48.08 -8.19
CA GLU A 528 -1.98 48.19 -8.85
C GLU A 528 -0.84 48.37 -7.83
N TYR A 529 -1.03 49.27 -6.87
CA TYR A 529 -0.08 49.48 -5.77
C TYR A 529 0.15 48.21 -4.94
N ALA A 530 -0.91 47.46 -4.62
CA ALA A 530 -0.80 46.20 -3.91
C ALA A 530 -0.08 45.12 -4.74
N ARG A 531 -0.24 45.10 -6.07
CA ARG A 531 0.50 44.20 -6.98
C ARG A 531 2.01 44.49 -6.93
N LEU A 532 2.40 45.77 -6.96
CA LEU A 532 3.80 46.18 -6.81
C LEU A 532 4.39 45.72 -5.46
N ARG A 533 3.63 45.86 -4.36
CA ARG A 533 4.06 45.37 -3.03
C ARG A 533 4.23 43.85 -2.98
N ALA A 534 3.31 43.11 -3.60
CA ALA A 534 3.39 41.66 -3.71
C ALA A 534 4.62 41.21 -4.52
N ALA A 535 4.87 41.84 -5.68
CA ALA A 535 6.02 41.55 -6.53
C ALA A 535 7.36 41.79 -5.81
N ILE A 536 7.48 42.89 -5.06
CA ILE A 536 8.66 43.16 -4.21
C ILE A 536 8.84 42.05 -3.18
N SER A 537 7.77 41.66 -2.48
CA SER A 537 7.86 40.61 -1.45
C SER A 537 8.21 39.24 -2.03
N ASP A 538 7.66 38.87 -3.18
CA ASP A 538 7.96 37.59 -3.83
C ASP A 538 9.40 37.53 -4.34
N ARG A 539 9.92 38.64 -4.87
CA ARG A 539 11.31 38.77 -5.30
C ARG A 539 12.29 38.69 -4.13
N GLU A 540 12.00 39.35 -3.01
CA GLU A 540 12.79 39.22 -1.77
C GLU A 540 12.80 37.77 -1.23
N ARG A 541 11.66 37.07 -1.30
CA ARG A 541 11.57 35.65 -0.97
C ARG A 541 12.35 34.77 -1.94
N ALA A 542 12.39 35.12 -3.23
CA ALA A 542 13.18 34.39 -4.22
C ALA A 542 14.68 34.59 -3.99
N GLN A 543 15.12 35.84 -3.77
CA GLN A 543 16.51 36.18 -3.48
C GLN A 543 17.00 35.49 -2.20
N SER A 544 16.22 35.56 -1.12
CA SER A 544 16.57 34.87 0.14
C SER A 544 16.64 33.35 0.01
N ARG A 545 15.77 32.73 -0.82
CA ARG A 545 15.83 31.30 -1.16
C ARG A 545 17.08 30.96 -1.97
N ALA A 546 17.41 31.75 -2.99
CA ALA A 546 18.60 31.58 -3.82
C ALA A 546 19.88 31.72 -2.97
N SER A 547 19.99 32.76 -2.15
CA SER A 547 21.14 32.95 -1.24
C SER A 547 21.22 31.87 -0.15
N ARG A 548 20.12 31.23 0.24
CA ARG A 548 20.13 30.08 1.17
C ARG A 548 20.61 28.81 0.46
N LEU A 549 20.17 28.58 -0.78
CA LEU A 549 20.61 27.44 -1.59
C LEU A 549 22.11 27.54 -1.91
N GLN A 550 22.58 28.71 -2.33
CA GLN A 550 23.99 28.97 -2.61
C GLN A 550 24.87 28.78 -1.36
N ARG A 551 24.42 29.26 -0.19
CA ARG A 551 25.11 29.01 1.10
C ARG A 551 25.14 27.53 1.47
N ARG A 552 24.06 26.79 1.20
CA ARG A 552 24.01 25.34 1.45
C ARG A 552 24.97 24.59 0.51
N GLN A 553 25.02 24.98 -0.76
CA GLN A 553 25.91 24.39 -1.75
C GLN A 553 27.38 24.66 -1.40
N ALA A 554 27.74 25.89 -1.05
CA ALA A 554 29.07 26.24 -0.57
C ALA A 554 29.46 25.49 0.72
N ALA A 555 28.51 25.27 1.65
CA ALA A 555 28.75 24.47 2.85
C ALA A 555 28.96 22.98 2.53
N ASN A 556 28.20 22.43 1.58
CA ASN A 556 28.38 21.06 1.11
C ASN A 556 29.75 20.89 0.42
N ASP A 557 30.12 21.79 -0.49
CA ASP A 557 31.41 21.78 -1.18
C ASP A 557 32.57 21.85 -0.16
N ALA A 558 32.43 22.68 0.88
CA ALA A 558 33.41 22.79 1.95
C ALA A 558 33.50 21.51 2.81
N LEU A 559 32.39 20.81 3.05
CA LEU A 559 32.37 19.54 3.78
C LEU A 559 33.01 18.40 2.97
N VAL A 560 32.78 18.37 1.66
CA VAL A 560 33.40 17.39 0.73
C VAL A 560 34.91 17.58 0.65
N ALA A 561 35.38 18.83 0.75
CA ALA A 561 36.81 19.15 0.70
C ALA A 561 37.59 18.74 1.96
N LEU A 562 36.91 18.42 3.07
CA LEU A 562 37.56 18.06 4.33
C LEU A 562 38.32 16.75 4.24
N ARG A 563 39.51 16.72 4.85
CA ARG A 563 40.39 15.55 4.91
C ARG A 563 40.45 15.01 6.32
N ARG A 564 40.80 13.72 6.42
CA ARG A 564 41.05 13.07 7.70
C ARG A 564 42.18 13.79 8.45
N GLY A 565 41.91 14.15 9.71
CA GLY A 565 42.83 14.88 10.57
C GLY A 565 42.63 16.39 10.56
N ASP A 566 41.79 16.95 9.68
CA ASP A 566 41.50 18.38 9.66
C ASP A 566 40.78 18.82 10.94
N ILE A 567 41.19 19.95 11.47
CA ILE A 567 40.59 20.60 12.64
C ILE A 567 39.66 21.70 12.13
N ILE A 568 38.38 21.59 12.48
CA ILE A 568 37.33 22.51 12.07
C ILE A 568 36.62 23.10 13.30
N THR A 569 35.90 24.19 13.10
CA THR A 569 34.98 24.75 14.11
C THR A 569 33.56 24.47 13.69
N ILE A 570 32.79 23.83 14.58
CA ILE A 570 31.35 23.67 14.42
C ILE A 570 30.70 24.99 14.81
N THR A 571 30.10 25.68 13.85
CA THR A 571 29.61 27.06 14.00
C THR A 571 28.18 27.14 14.54
N HIS A 572 27.40 26.06 14.41
CA HIS A 572 25.99 26.05 14.79
C HIS A 572 25.58 24.78 15.56
N GLY A 573 24.54 24.88 16.39
CA GLY A 573 23.95 23.76 17.14
C GLY A 573 24.50 23.54 18.55
N ARG A 574 23.92 22.58 19.29
CA ARG A 574 24.28 22.24 20.69
C ARG A 574 25.68 21.63 20.85
N ARG A 575 26.40 21.42 19.75
CA ARG A 575 27.70 20.75 19.65
C ARG A 575 28.78 21.70 19.12
N GLY A 576 28.53 23.01 19.18
CA GLY A 576 29.47 24.04 18.78
C GLY A 576 30.79 23.94 19.54
N GLY A 577 31.90 24.24 18.87
CA GLY A 577 33.25 24.07 19.39
C GLY A 577 34.21 23.43 18.39
N LEU A 578 35.42 23.13 18.85
CA LEU A 578 36.45 22.51 18.01
C LEU A 578 36.15 21.03 17.76
N ALA A 579 36.37 20.59 16.52
CA ALA A 579 36.23 19.20 16.12
C ALA A 579 37.34 18.76 15.16
N VAL A 580 37.73 17.49 15.21
CA VAL A 580 38.63 16.86 14.25
C VAL A 580 37.87 15.88 13.36
N VAL A 581 38.17 15.89 12.06
CA VAL A 581 37.59 14.96 11.08
C VAL A 581 38.26 13.60 11.20
N LEU A 582 37.46 12.59 11.55
CA LEU A 582 37.90 11.19 11.65
C LEU A 582 37.77 10.47 10.31
N GLU A 583 36.63 10.65 9.63
CA GLU A 583 36.33 10.05 8.34
C GLU A 583 35.69 11.09 7.42
N PRO A 584 36.30 11.40 6.26
CA PRO A 584 35.68 12.27 5.27
C PRO A 584 34.53 11.55 4.56
N ASP A 585 33.61 12.32 3.97
CA ASP A 585 32.53 11.82 3.13
C ASP A 585 32.62 12.51 1.77
N ARG A 586 32.53 11.73 0.68
CA ARG A 586 32.67 12.21 -0.71
C ARG A 586 31.34 12.40 -1.42
N ASN A 587 30.21 12.17 -0.74
CA ASN A 587 28.90 12.44 -1.29
C ASN A 587 28.74 13.95 -1.56
N SER A 588 28.54 14.33 -2.82
CA SER A 588 28.39 15.73 -3.24
C SER A 588 27.02 16.35 -2.89
N GLU A 589 25.99 15.54 -2.71
CA GLU A 589 24.63 16.04 -2.44
C GLU A 589 24.34 16.24 -0.94
N ASP A 590 24.77 15.29 -0.09
CA ASP A 590 24.61 15.36 1.38
C ASP A 590 25.85 14.80 2.10
N PRO A 591 26.98 15.55 2.15
CA PRO A 591 28.21 15.09 2.80
C PRO A 591 28.05 15.02 4.31
N ARG A 592 28.32 13.84 4.90
CA ARG A 592 28.22 13.60 6.34
C ARG A 592 29.52 13.09 6.96
N PRO A 593 30.59 13.91 7.00
CA PRO A 593 31.86 13.49 7.58
C PRO A 593 31.70 13.17 9.08
N LEU A 594 32.43 12.16 9.55
CA LEU A 594 32.48 11.76 10.95
C LEU A 594 33.51 12.61 11.68
N VAL A 595 33.09 13.30 12.75
CA VAL A 595 33.98 14.16 13.55
C VAL A 595 33.98 13.78 15.02
N LEU A 596 35.04 14.17 15.73
CA LEU A 596 35.12 14.13 17.19
C LEU A 596 35.31 15.54 17.74
N THR A 597 34.44 15.96 18.65
CA THR A 597 34.53 17.28 19.30
C THR A 597 35.42 17.26 20.54
N GLU A 598 35.87 18.44 20.96
CA GLU A 598 36.59 18.64 22.23
C GLU A 598 35.81 18.15 23.47
N HIS A 599 34.47 18.10 23.37
CA HIS A 599 33.59 17.56 24.41
C HIS A 599 33.40 16.03 24.35
N ARG A 600 34.24 15.32 23.58
CA ARG A 600 34.27 13.84 23.46
C ARG A 600 33.01 13.26 22.80
N TRP A 601 32.28 14.06 22.04
CA TRP A 601 31.18 13.59 21.20
C TRP A 601 31.72 13.19 19.83
N ALA A 602 31.41 11.97 19.39
CA ALA A 602 31.74 11.47 18.07
C ALA A 602 30.44 11.26 17.28
N GLY A 603 30.35 11.80 16.07
CA GLY A 603 29.20 11.62 15.22
C GLY A 603 29.34 12.36 13.90
N ARG A 604 28.40 12.10 12.99
CA ARG A 604 28.38 12.74 11.68
C ARG A 604 27.75 14.12 11.78
N ILE A 605 28.34 15.08 11.07
CA ILE A 605 27.86 16.46 10.93
C ILE A 605 27.34 16.70 9.52
N SER A 606 26.48 17.69 9.33
CA SER A 606 25.97 18.09 8.02
C SER A 606 26.12 19.61 7.80
N SER A 607 25.63 20.12 6.67
CA SER A 607 25.59 21.56 6.36
C SER A 607 24.75 22.40 7.32
N SER A 608 23.99 21.79 8.24
CA SER A 608 23.34 22.51 9.34
C SER A 608 24.27 22.82 10.52
N ASP A 609 25.32 22.02 10.69
CA ASP A 609 26.28 22.16 11.80
C ASP A 609 27.52 22.99 11.39
N TYR A 610 27.82 23.01 10.09
CA TYR A 610 29.00 23.66 9.52
C TYR A 610 28.61 24.59 8.37
N SER A 611 28.95 25.87 8.50
CA SER A 611 28.55 26.92 7.54
C SER A 611 29.54 27.14 6.39
N GLY A 612 30.69 26.45 6.36
CA GLY A 612 31.72 26.61 5.33
C GLY A 612 32.51 27.93 5.36
N VAL A 613 32.20 28.84 6.28
CA VAL A 613 32.81 30.18 6.36
C VAL A 613 34.22 30.16 6.96
N SER A 614 34.60 29.09 7.67
CA SER A 614 35.91 28.96 8.30
C SER A 614 36.68 27.82 7.66
N ALA A 615 37.79 28.12 6.98
CA ALA A 615 38.70 27.09 6.49
C ALA A 615 39.23 26.23 7.67
N PRO A 616 39.71 24.99 7.41
CA PRO A 616 40.32 24.17 8.44
C PRO A 616 41.40 24.95 9.20
N LEU A 617 41.30 24.99 10.53
CA LEU A 617 42.20 25.74 11.41
C LEU A 617 43.61 25.13 11.45
N GLY A 618 43.73 23.87 11.05
CA GLY A 618 44.96 23.11 11.00
C GLY A 618 44.65 21.62 10.82
N SER A 619 45.65 20.77 11.01
CA SER A 619 45.45 19.32 11.04
C SER A 619 46.19 18.69 12.22
N MET A 620 45.71 17.55 12.67
CA MET A 620 46.38 16.70 13.66
C MET A 620 46.58 15.29 13.12
N SER A 621 47.68 14.66 13.52
CA SER A 621 47.94 13.27 13.17
C SER A 621 47.00 12.34 13.94
N LEU A 622 46.31 11.47 13.21
CA LEU A 622 45.42 10.46 13.79
C LEU A 622 46.01 9.06 13.57
N PRO A 623 45.87 8.13 14.55
CA PRO A 623 46.26 6.73 14.37
C PRO A 623 45.57 6.11 13.17
N LYS A 624 46.19 5.12 12.50
CA LYS A 624 45.63 4.47 11.29
C LYS A 624 44.22 3.91 11.51
N ARG A 625 43.91 3.42 12.71
CA ARG A 625 42.58 2.96 13.11
C ARG A 625 42.10 3.71 14.35
N VAL A 626 40.93 4.34 14.28
CA VAL A 626 40.34 5.12 15.39
C VAL A 626 39.03 4.48 15.83
N GLU A 627 39.03 3.79 16.97
CA GLU A 627 37.83 3.19 17.55
C GLU A 627 37.06 4.19 18.42
N HIS A 628 36.33 5.10 17.76
CA HIS A 628 35.59 6.19 18.40
C HIS A 628 34.45 5.75 19.34
N ARG A 629 34.06 4.47 19.34
CA ARG A 629 33.08 3.92 20.31
C ARG A 629 33.69 3.80 21.71
N GLN A 630 35.00 3.57 21.81
CA GLN A 630 35.68 3.42 23.10
C GLN A 630 35.84 4.78 23.83
N PRO A 631 35.39 4.91 25.09
CA PRO A 631 35.48 6.17 25.84
C PRO A 631 36.92 6.66 26.08
N ARG A 632 37.87 5.73 26.22
CA ARG A 632 39.29 6.05 26.44
C ARG A 632 39.91 6.72 25.20
N VAL A 633 39.70 6.13 24.02
CA VAL A 633 40.16 6.66 22.73
C VAL A 633 39.59 8.07 22.46
N ARG A 634 38.30 8.28 22.73
CA ARG A 634 37.67 9.61 22.59
C ARG A 634 38.28 10.66 23.51
N ARG A 635 38.65 10.28 24.73
CA ARG A 635 39.30 11.17 25.69
C ARG A 635 40.69 11.55 25.21
N ASP A 636 41.48 10.58 24.76
CA ASP A 636 42.85 10.80 24.32
C ASP A 636 42.91 11.70 23.07
N ILE A 637 42.02 11.47 22.10
CA ILE A 637 41.93 12.29 20.87
C ILE A 637 41.38 13.69 21.19
N ALA A 638 40.38 13.83 22.07
CA ALA A 638 39.88 15.15 22.48
C ALA A 638 40.95 15.97 23.22
N SER A 639 41.76 15.32 24.07
CA SER A 639 42.92 15.95 24.72
C SER A 639 44.01 16.34 23.72
N ALA A 640 44.29 15.49 22.73
CA ALA A 640 45.22 15.81 21.65
C ALA A 640 44.71 16.95 20.74
N LEU A 641 43.40 17.02 20.48
CA LEU A 641 42.74 18.11 19.76
C LEU A 641 42.91 19.43 20.50
N LEU A 642 42.66 19.48 21.81
CA LEU A 642 42.85 20.67 22.63
C LEU A 642 44.33 21.10 22.67
N ALA A 643 45.26 20.15 22.78
CA ALA A 643 46.69 20.42 22.74
C ALA A 643 47.17 20.94 21.38
N ALA A 644 46.66 20.38 20.27
CA ALA A 644 46.94 20.85 18.92
C ALA A 644 46.36 22.24 18.67
N ALA A 645 45.11 22.47 19.10
CA ALA A 645 44.42 23.75 19.01
C ALA A 645 45.10 24.86 19.84
N SER A 646 45.69 24.53 20.99
CA SER A 646 46.43 25.50 21.82
C SER A 646 47.68 26.09 21.14
N ARG A 647 48.22 25.43 20.10
CA ARG A 647 49.37 25.89 19.31
C ARG A 647 48.96 26.70 18.08
N LEU A 648 47.67 26.75 17.79
CA LEU A 648 47.09 27.50 16.69
C LEU A 648 46.50 28.78 17.31
N SER A 649 46.93 29.95 16.85
CA SER A 649 46.37 31.22 17.31
C SER A 649 44.88 31.25 16.98
N SER A 650 44.03 30.91 17.96
CA SER A 650 42.59 31.03 17.83
C SER A 650 42.25 32.52 17.73
N PRO A 651 41.62 33.02 16.65
CA PRO A 651 41.01 34.34 16.72
C PRO A 651 39.98 34.31 17.87
N PRO A 652 39.87 35.37 18.68
CA PRO A 652 38.78 35.46 19.63
C PRO A 652 37.46 35.34 18.86
N ALA A 653 36.48 34.64 19.44
CA ALA A 653 35.12 34.62 18.95
C ALA A 653 34.60 36.07 18.88
N ARG A 654 34.80 36.74 17.74
CA ARG A 654 34.14 38.01 17.46
C ARG A 654 32.67 37.67 17.39
N THR A 655 31.93 38.17 18.37
CA THR A 655 30.50 38.45 18.22
C THR A 655 30.29 39.00 16.83
N ALA A 656 29.60 38.25 15.97
CA ALA A 656 29.29 38.64 14.60
C ALA A 656 28.31 39.82 14.61
N ARG A 657 28.82 41.02 14.89
CA ARG A 657 28.29 42.30 14.46
C ARG A 657 29.36 42.87 13.54
N GLY A 658 29.24 42.57 12.26
CA GLY A 658 30.22 42.97 11.24
C GLY A 658 30.76 41.80 10.44
N ALA A 659 29.88 40.94 9.91
CA ALA A 659 30.16 40.46 8.57
C ALA A 659 30.13 41.71 7.68
N GLN A 660 31.14 41.90 6.83
CA GLN A 660 30.99 42.80 5.69
C GLN A 660 29.64 42.47 5.04
N PRO A 661 28.83 43.48 4.65
CA PRO A 661 27.64 43.18 3.89
C PRO A 661 28.10 42.28 2.74
N PRO A 662 27.44 41.14 2.45
CA PRO A 662 27.61 40.55 1.14
C PRO A 662 27.44 41.70 0.15
N GLU A 663 28.32 41.81 -0.84
CA GLU A 663 28.14 42.74 -1.96
C GLU A 663 26.64 42.80 -2.21
N ARG A 664 26.06 44.00 -2.03
CA ARG A 664 24.63 44.15 -2.26
C ARG A 664 24.48 43.76 -3.70
N ASP A 665 24.03 42.53 -3.92
CA ASP A 665 23.42 42.10 -5.15
C ASP A 665 22.12 42.92 -5.16
N VAL A 666 22.27 44.19 -5.55
CA VAL A 666 21.18 45.12 -5.72
C VAL A 666 20.50 44.59 -6.95
N ASP A 667 19.64 43.61 -6.74
CA ASP A 667 18.76 43.05 -7.75
C ASP A 667 18.12 44.25 -8.47
N PRO A 668 18.54 44.54 -9.73
CA PRO A 668 18.21 45.80 -10.39
C PRO A 668 16.70 45.90 -10.60
N GLU A 669 16.03 44.76 -10.80
CA GLU A 669 14.58 44.66 -10.88
C GLU A 669 13.90 44.95 -9.53
N LEU A 670 14.47 44.52 -8.41
CA LEU A 670 13.95 44.87 -7.07
C LEU A 670 14.09 46.37 -6.78
N ALA A 671 15.19 46.98 -7.21
CA ALA A 671 15.40 48.41 -7.10
C ALA A 671 14.41 49.20 -7.97
N GLU A 672 14.15 48.71 -9.19
CA GLU A 672 13.18 49.28 -10.12
C GLU A 672 11.75 49.16 -9.58
N LEU A 673 11.32 48.00 -9.10
CA LEU A 673 10.00 47.79 -8.49
C LEU A 673 9.77 48.70 -7.28
N ARG A 674 10.79 48.88 -6.43
CA ARG A 674 10.74 49.82 -5.30
C ARG A 674 10.60 51.27 -5.76
N GLU A 675 11.27 51.64 -6.84
CA GLU A 675 11.16 52.98 -7.41
C GLU A 675 9.78 53.23 -8.04
N GLN A 676 9.25 52.26 -8.79
CA GLN A 676 7.89 52.29 -9.32
C GLN A 676 6.86 52.44 -8.18
N MET A 677 7.00 51.66 -7.09
CA MET A 677 6.13 51.76 -5.92
C MET A 677 6.23 53.14 -5.23
N ARG A 678 7.42 53.78 -5.19
CA ARG A 678 7.59 55.13 -4.61
C ARG A 678 6.94 56.22 -5.46
N ARG A 679 6.96 56.08 -6.78
CA ARG A 679 6.36 57.04 -7.73
C ARG A 679 4.85 56.87 -7.88
N HIS A 680 4.30 55.74 -7.43
CA HIS A 680 2.90 55.42 -7.59
C HIS A 680 1.99 56.39 -6.78
N PRO A 681 0.89 56.93 -7.35
CA PRO A 681 0.03 57.93 -6.69
C PRO A 681 -0.49 57.53 -5.31
N VAL A 682 -0.84 56.24 -5.13
CA VAL A 682 -1.30 55.67 -3.85
C VAL A 682 -0.24 55.69 -2.75
N HIS A 683 1.05 55.80 -3.09
CA HIS A 683 2.14 55.89 -2.11
C HIS A 683 2.01 57.13 -1.20
N GLN A 684 1.39 58.21 -1.71
CA GLN A 684 1.27 59.48 -1.02
C GLN A 684 -0.10 59.69 -0.36
N LEU A 685 -1.04 58.74 -0.49
CA LEU A 685 -2.38 58.87 0.09
C LEU A 685 -2.34 58.76 1.63
N PRO A 686 -3.05 59.64 2.36
CA PRO A 686 -3.31 59.48 3.78
C PRO A 686 -4.28 58.32 4.02
N ASP A 687 -4.07 57.55 5.09
CA ASP A 687 -4.90 56.40 5.49
C ASP A 687 -5.10 55.30 4.42
N ARG A 688 -4.01 54.97 3.69
CA ARG A 688 -4.00 53.94 2.62
C ARG A 688 -4.07 52.49 3.12
N GLU A 689 -3.68 52.21 4.37
CA GLU A 689 -3.50 50.84 4.89
C GLU A 689 -4.80 50.00 4.93
N PRO A 690 -5.98 50.54 5.28
CA PRO A 690 -7.25 49.81 5.17
C PRO A 690 -7.58 49.39 3.72
N GLN A 691 -7.39 50.31 2.76
CA GLN A 691 -7.64 50.03 1.34
C GLN A 691 -6.61 49.05 0.76
N ILE A 692 -5.34 49.14 1.19
CA ILE A 692 -4.30 48.18 0.83
C ILE A 692 -4.61 46.79 1.39
N ARG A 693 -5.10 46.66 2.63
CA ARG A 693 -5.48 45.35 3.20
C ARG A 693 -6.63 44.69 2.42
N LEU A 694 -7.59 45.49 1.95
CA LEU A 694 -8.66 45.02 1.07
C LEU A 694 -8.09 44.59 -0.30
N ALA A 695 -7.19 45.37 -0.89
CA ALA A 695 -6.50 45.01 -2.13
C ALA A 695 -5.60 43.76 -1.99
N GLU A 696 -4.92 43.57 -0.85
CA GLU A 696 -4.14 42.36 -0.57
C GLU A 696 -5.03 41.12 -0.39
N ARG A 697 -6.26 41.30 0.14
CA ARG A 697 -7.29 40.24 0.16
C ARG A 697 -7.77 39.93 -1.26
N PHE A 698 -8.01 40.94 -2.10
CA PHE A 698 -8.35 40.77 -3.53
C PHE A 698 -7.28 39.94 -4.25
N LEU A 699 -6.00 40.33 -4.17
CA LEU A 699 -4.88 39.61 -4.82
C LEU A 699 -4.67 38.19 -4.30
N ARG A 700 -5.09 37.90 -3.07
CA ARG A 700 -5.05 36.54 -2.54
C ARG A 700 -6.16 35.68 -3.15
N ILE A 701 -7.39 36.18 -3.19
CA ILE A 701 -8.52 35.47 -3.80
C ILE A 701 -8.27 35.29 -5.31
N GLU A 702 -7.69 36.28 -5.98
CA GLU A 702 -7.30 36.19 -7.40
C GLU A 702 -6.29 35.05 -7.64
N ARG A 703 -5.28 34.93 -6.79
CA ARG A 703 -4.31 33.81 -6.82
C ARG A 703 -4.96 32.47 -6.49
N ASP A 704 -5.84 32.43 -5.51
CA ASP A 704 -6.57 31.21 -5.14
C ASP A 704 -7.47 30.74 -6.31
N ASN A 705 -8.17 31.67 -6.97
CA ASN A 705 -8.96 31.39 -8.19
C ASN A 705 -8.08 30.91 -9.35
N ALA A 706 -6.94 31.55 -9.60
CA ALA A 706 -6.00 31.09 -10.62
C ALA A 706 -5.48 29.67 -10.34
N ALA A 707 -5.20 29.35 -9.07
CA ALA A 707 -4.82 28.01 -8.65
C ALA A 707 -5.98 27.00 -8.80
N LEU A 708 -7.22 27.40 -8.50
CA LEU A 708 -8.42 26.58 -8.73
C LEU A 708 -8.62 26.29 -10.23
N ARG A 709 -8.51 27.30 -11.10
CA ARG A 709 -8.55 27.14 -12.57
C ARG A 709 -7.50 26.16 -13.08
N GLN A 710 -6.26 26.30 -12.60
CA GLN A 710 -5.19 25.39 -12.97
C GLN A 710 -5.47 23.96 -12.50
N LYS A 711 -6.03 23.77 -11.30
CA LYS A 711 -6.45 22.46 -10.79
C LYS A 711 -7.58 21.85 -11.62
N VAL A 712 -8.58 22.64 -12.00
CA VAL A 712 -9.67 22.22 -12.89
C VAL A 712 -9.09 21.73 -14.22
N ALA A 713 -8.29 22.55 -14.89
CA ALA A 713 -7.65 22.18 -16.16
C ALA A 713 -6.72 20.96 -16.05
N ALA A 714 -6.07 20.76 -14.90
CA ALA A 714 -5.23 19.60 -14.65
C ALA A 714 -6.05 18.31 -14.45
N ALA A 715 -7.20 18.40 -13.78
CA ALA A 715 -8.04 17.26 -13.45
C ALA A 715 -8.81 16.71 -14.67
N THR A 716 -9.39 17.60 -15.50
CA THR A 716 -10.40 17.23 -16.51
C THR A 716 -9.91 16.33 -17.66
N ASN A 717 -8.60 16.06 -17.83
CA ASN A 717 -8.10 15.16 -18.89
C ASN A 717 -6.75 14.51 -18.52
N SER A 718 -6.54 14.19 -17.25
CA SER A 718 -5.24 13.66 -16.80
C SER A 718 -4.96 12.24 -17.32
N LEU A 719 -5.97 11.38 -17.36
CA LEU A 719 -5.87 9.99 -17.79
C LEU A 719 -5.61 9.87 -19.29
N ALA A 720 -6.44 10.52 -20.12
CA ALA A 720 -6.26 10.54 -21.57
C ALA A 720 -4.87 11.06 -21.98
N ARG A 721 -4.37 12.14 -21.34
CA ARG A 721 -3.02 12.65 -21.61
C ARG A 721 -1.91 11.67 -21.22
N THR A 722 -2.13 10.87 -20.17
CA THR A 722 -1.17 9.84 -19.77
C THR A 722 -1.15 8.69 -20.77
N PHE A 723 -2.33 8.25 -21.22
CA PHE A 723 -2.49 7.29 -22.30
C PHE A 723 -1.81 7.75 -23.58
N ASP A 724 -2.04 8.99 -24.03
CA ASP A 724 -1.40 9.51 -25.26
C ASP A 724 0.13 9.52 -25.15
N ARG A 725 0.69 9.88 -23.99
CA ARG A 725 2.15 9.80 -23.75
C ARG A 725 2.68 8.38 -23.85
N ILE A 726 1.93 7.40 -23.32
CA ILE A 726 2.30 5.99 -23.41
C ILE A 726 2.24 5.51 -24.86
N VAL A 727 1.19 5.86 -25.61
CA VAL A 727 1.08 5.52 -27.04
C VAL A 727 2.27 6.07 -27.83
N VAL A 728 2.67 7.32 -27.57
CA VAL A 728 3.85 7.93 -28.21
C VAL A 728 5.12 7.16 -27.87
N LEU A 729 5.34 6.81 -26.60
CA LEU A 729 6.50 6.01 -26.18
C LEU A 729 6.50 4.63 -26.89
N LEU A 730 5.38 3.93 -26.88
CA LEU A 730 5.24 2.61 -27.51
C LEU A 730 5.46 2.66 -29.03
N ARG A 731 5.03 3.76 -29.68
CA ARG A 731 5.31 4.01 -31.09
C ARG A 731 6.81 4.25 -31.35
N GLU A 732 7.45 5.13 -30.59
CA GLU A 732 8.90 5.40 -30.71
C GLU A 732 9.73 4.12 -30.49
N ARG A 733 9.24 3.22 -29.65
CA ARG A 733 9.85 1.93 -29.35
C ARG A 733 9.54 0.83 -30.36
N GLY A 734 8.59 1.03 -31.28
CA GLY A 734 8.19 0.06 -32.30
C GLY A 734 7.19 -1.03 -31.84
N PHE A 735 6.50 -0.83 -30.73
CA PHE A 735 5.39 -1.71 -30.31
C PHE A 735 4.08 -1.37 -31.05
N ILE A 736 3.97 -0.16 -31.58
CA ILE A 736 2.83 0.35 -32.34
C ILE A 736 3.36 0.97 -33.63
N GLU A 737 2.70 0.72 -34.76
CA GLU A 737 3.02 1.26 -36.08
C GLU A 737 1.83 2.00 -36.70
N GLU A 738 2.11 2.93 -37.62
CA GLU A 738 1.10 3.57 -38.45
C GLU A 738 0.84 2.73 -39.71
N PRO A 739 -0.42 2.57 -40.13
CA PRO A 739 -0.74 1.88 -41.37
C PRO A 739 -0.23 2.75 -42.53
N ASP A 740 0.75 2.24 -43.25
CA ASP A 740 1.39 2.84 -44.44
C ASP A 740 2.31 4.04 -44.20
N GLY A 741 3.49 3.82 -43.60
CA GLY A 741 4.81 4.36 -43.98
C GLY A 741 5.01 5.84 -44.39
N ARG A 742 4.01 6.72 -44.25
CA ARG A 742 4.07 8.13 -44.62
C ARG A 742 4.60 8.94 -43.44
N ALA A 743 5.88 8.76 -43.16
CA ALA A 743 6.62 9.68 -42.33
C ALA A 743 6.58 11.08 -42.97
N GLY A 744 5.80 12.00 -42.40
CA GLY A 744 5.98 13.44 -42.66
C GLY A 744 4.78 14.29 -43.07
N ALA A 745 3.52 13.81 -42.98
CA ALA A 745 2.35 14.69 -43.11
C ALA A 745 1.61 14.79 -41.76
N PRO A 746 1.27 16.00 -41.26
CA PRO A 746 0.42 16.16 -40.09
C PRO A 746 -1.03 15.88 -40.52
N THR A 747 -1.39 14.61 -40.60
CA THR A 747 -2.76 14.20 -40.99
C THR A 747 -3.41 13.46 -39.83
N ALA A 748 -4.45 14.10 -39.27
CA ALA A 748 -5.45 13.59 -38.33
C ALA A 748 -4.93 12.69 -37.19
N ALA A 749 -4.99 13.20 -35.95
CA ALA A 749 -4.49 12.59 -34.72
C ALA A 749 -5.12 11.24 -34.28
N ASP A 750 -5.76 10.47 -35.18
CA ASP A 750 -6.64 9.34 -34.84
C ASP A 750 -6.66 8.20 -35.89
N ALA A 751 -5.73 8.13 -36.85
CA ALA A 751 -5.74 7.08 -37.87
C ALA A 751 -5.20 5.72 -37.33
N ASP A 752 -6.01 4.66 -37.49
CA ASP A 752 -5.83 3.22 -37.21
C ASP A 752 -4.41 2.74 -36.85
N LEU A 753 -3.92 3.08 -35.65
CA LEU A 753 -2.67 2.52 -35.13
C LEU A 753 -2.75 0.99 -35.08
N LYS A 754 -1.71 0.31 -35.57
CA LYS A 754 -1.61 -1.14 -35.54
C LYS A 754 -0.58 -1.60 -34.53
N VAL A 755 -0.94 -2.63 -33.77
CA VAL A 755 -0.04 -3.28 -32.83
C VAL A 755 0.90 -4.21 -33.59
N THR A 756 2.22 -4.03 -33.42
CA THR A 756 3.25 -4.85 -34.07
C THR A 756 3.33 -6.24 -33.42
N ASP A 757 4.11 -7.17 -33.98
CA ASP A 757 4.34 -8.47 -33.34
C ASP A 757 5.01 -8.32 -31.95
N ASP A 758 5.89 -7.32 -31.80
CA ASP A 758 6.45 -6.95 -30.49
C ASP A 758 5.36 -6.40 -29.55
N GLY A 759 4.42 -5.62 -30.08
CA GLY A 759 3.25 -5.14 -29.34
C GLY A 759 2.36 -6.29 -28.84
N ARG A 760 2.13 -7.30 -29.67
CA ARG A 760 1.40 -8.53 -29.28
C ARG A 760 2.15 -9.33 -28.23
N LEU A 761 3.49 -9.29 -28.23
CA LEU A 761 4.31 -9.85 -27.18
C LEU A 761 4.09 -9.11 -25.85
N LEU A 762 4.12 -7.77 -25.86
CA LEU A 762 3.84 -6.95 -24.66
C LEU A 762 2.42 -7.19 -24.12
N ALA A 763 1.42 -7.34 -25.00
CA ALA A 763 0.03 -7.59 -24.62
C ALA A 763 -0.15 -8.87 -23.76
N ARG A 764 0.76 -9.85 -23.91
CA ARG A 764 0.73 -11.14 -23.21
C ARG A 764 1.53 -11.17 -21.90
N ILE A 765 2.22 -10.07 -21.55
CA ILE A 765 2.99 -9.96 -20.31
C ILE A 765 2.18 -9.17 -19.29
N TYR A 766 1.81 -9.81 -18.19
CA TYR A 766 1.07 -9.23 -17.07
C TYR A 766 2.01 -9.13 -15.85
N SER A 767 2.72 -8.01 -15.76
CA SER A 767 3.69 -7.70 -14.69
C SER A 767 3.81 -6.19 -14.53
N GLU A 768 4.23 -5.72 -13.34
CA GLU A 768 4.61 -4.31 -13.13
C GLU A 768 5.75 -3.84 -14.04
N SER A 769 6.60 -4.78 -14.45
CA SER A 769 7.74 -4.54 -15.33
C SER A 769 7.49 -5.07 -16.74
N ASP A 770 6.23 -5.05 -17.20
CA ASP A 770 5.77 -5.57 -18.50
C ASP A 770 6.63 -5.07 -19.69
N LEU A 771 6.85 -3.76 -19.79
CA LEU A 771 7.64 -3.15 -20.87
C LEU A 771 9.12 -3.52 -20.79
N LEU A 772 9.69 -3.61 -19.58
CA LEU A 772 11.08 -4.06 -19.39
C LEU A 772 11.25 -5.53 -19.79
N VAL A 773 10.33 -6.40 -19.39
CA VAL A 773 10.30 -7.82 -19.77
C VAL A 773 10.19 -7.95 -21.29
N ALA A 774 9.28 -7.21 -21.91
CA ALA A 774 9.06 -7.22 -23.35
C ALA A 774 10.32 -6.79 -24.13
N GLU A 775 10.98 -5.72 -23.70
CA GLU A 775 12.25 -5.26 -24.28
C GLU A 775 13.39 -6.27 -24.09
N CYS A 776 13.47 -6.93 -22.92
CA CYS A 776 14.48 -7.95 -22.69
C CYS A 776 14.29 -9.16 -23.63
N LEU A 777 13.05 -9.60 -23.83
CA LEU A 777 12.72 -10.67 -24.78
C LEU A 777 13.00 -10.27 -26.23
N ARG A 778 12.57 -9.07 -26.64
CA ARG A 778 12.79 -8.56 -27.99
C ARG A 778 14.27 -8.43 -28.33
N ARG A 779 15.07 -7.89 -27.40
CA ARG A 779 16.52 -7.70 -27.59
C ARG A 779 17.33 -9.01 -27.45
N GLY A 780 16.68 -10.14 -27.17
CA GLY A 780 17.37 -11.42 -26.94
C GLY A 780 18.26 -11.41 -25.68
N THR A 781 17.94 -10.57 -24.69
CA THR A 781 18.77 -10.39 -23.47
C THR A 781 18.84 -11.66 -22.64
N TRP A 782 17.82 -12.52 -22.73
CA TRP A 782 17.72 -13.77 -21.99
C TRP A 782 17.95 -15.01 -22.87
N ASP A 783 18.38 -14.82 -24.12
CA ASP A 783 18.66 -15.92 -25.02
C ASP A 783 19.93 -16.69 -24.60
N GLY A 784 19.88 -18.01 -24.75
CA GLY A 784 21.00 -18.90 -24.40
C GLY A 784 21.14 -19.22 -22.91
N LEU A 785 20.27 -18.69 -22.05
CA LEU A 785 20.23 -19.03 -20.63
C LEU A 785 19.69 -20.45 -20.41
N GLN A 786 20.31 -21.16 -19.46
CA GLN A 786 19.80 -22.43 -18.95
C GLN A 786 18.56 -22.20 -18.08
N SER A 787 17.81 -23.27 -17.77
CA SER A 787 16.56 -23.19 -17.00
C SER A 787 16.71 -22.47 -15.66
N ALA A 788 17.69 -22.85 -14.84
CA ALA A 788 17.96 -22.21 -13.56
C ALA A 788 18.44 -20.75 -13.69
N GLU A 789 19.17 -20.42 -14.75
CA GLU A 789 19.63 -19.05 -15.02
C GLU A 789 18.49 -18.14 -15.46
N LEU A 790 17.58 -18.66 -16.30
CA LEU A 790 16.40 -17.94 -16.74
C LEU A 790 15.44 -17.66 -15.57
N ALA A 791 15.23 -18.65 -14.69
CA ALA A 791 14.48 -18.44 -13.45
C ALA A 791 15.07 -17.33 -12.58
N ALA A 792 16.40 -17.31 -12.47
CA ALA A 792 17.13 -16.32 -11.68
C ALA A 792 17.02 -14.91 -12.27
N VAL A 793 17.20 -14.72 -13.57
CA VAL A 793 17.05 -13.38 -14.17
C VAL A 793 15.61 -12.87 -14.12
N ILE A 794 14.61 -13.75 -14.30
CA ILE A 794 13.19 -13.39 -14.18
C ILE A 794 12.85 -12.96 -12.76
N SER A 795 13.48 -13.57 -11.75
CA SER A 795 13.24 -13.16 -10.38
C SER A 795 13.65 -11.72 -10.09
N SER A 796 14.62 -11.15 -10.81
CA SER A 796 15.09 -9.79 -10.52
C SER A 796 14.11 -8.69 -10.92
N VAL A 797 13.27 -8.94 -11.92
CA VAL A 797 12.23 -7.99 -12.34
C VAL A 797 10.95 -8.11 -11.49
N LEU A 798 10.82 -9.18 -10.70
CA LEU A 798 9.66 -9.44 -9.84
C LEU A 798 9.92 -9.16 -8.36
N TYR A 799 11.08 -9.58 -7.86
CA TYR A 799 11.41 -9.54 -6.45
C TYR A 799 11.53 -8.10 -5.94
N GLU A 800 11.17 -7.89 -4.68
CA GLU A 800 11.31 -6.63 -3.97
C GLU A 800 11.87 -6.88 -2.56
N SER A 801 13.02 -6.27 -2.29
CA SER A 801 13.60 -6.22 -0.95
C SER A 801 12.79 -5.33 -0.01
N ARG A 802 12.71 -5.73 1.26
CA ARG A 802 11.98 -4.97 2.28
C ARG A 802 12.88 -3.91 2.93
N GLY A 803 12.48 -2.64 2.81
CA GLY A 803 13.05 -1.49 3.55
C GLY A 803 14.27 -0.82 2.91
N ASP A 804 14.80 0.21 3.58
CA ASP A 804 16.00 0.99 3.15
C ASP A 804 17.34 0.20 3.24
N ALA A 805 17.28 -1.13 3.32
CA ALA A 805 18.49 -1.93 3.25
C ALA A 805 19.10 -1.72 1.86
N PRO A 806 20.35 -1.24 1.74
CA PRO A 806 20.97 -1.10 0.43
C PRO A 806 20.92 -2.46 -0.25
N GLY A 807 20.29 -2.52 -1.43
CA GLY A 807 20.23 -3.73 -2.23
C GLY A 807 21.62 -4.34 -2.37
N ALA A 808 21.68 -5.67 -2.50
CA ALA A 808 22.94 -6.37 -2.67
C ALA A 808 23.78 -5.68 -3.76
N PRO A 809 25.09 -5.45 -3.55
CA PRO A 809 25.94 -4.87 -4.58
C PRO A 809 25.77 -5.66 -5.89
N PRO A 810 25.58 -4.98 -7.04
CA PRO A 810 25.37 -5.66 -8.31
C PRO A 810 26.47 -6.69 -8.57
N GLY A 811 26.08 -7.96 -8.77
CA GLY A 811 27.02 -9.03 -9.11
C GLY A 811 27.79 -9.69 -7.95
N SER A 812 27.64 -9.26 -6.69
CA SER A 812 28.17 -10.03 -5.56
C SER A 812 27.27 -11.24 -5.34
N GLU A 813 27.80 -12.46 -5.53
CA GLU A 813 27.10 -13.76 -5.39
C GLU A 813 26.37 -14.32 -6.62
N VAL A 814 26.49 -13.73 -7.81
CA VAL A 814 25.86 -14.31 -9.01
C VAL A 814 26.57 -15.63 -9.43
N PRO A 815 25.86 -16.78 -9.47
CA PRO A 815 26.46 -18.10 -9.64
C PRO A 815 27.19 -18.36 -10.96
N THR A 816 26.72 -17.79 -12.07
CA THR A 816 27.29 -18.05 -13.41
C THR A 816 27.61 -16.75 -14.17
N THR A 817 28.58 -16.84 -15.08
CA THR A 817 28.95 -15.71 -15.94
C THR A 817 27.82 -15.32 -16.89
N ALA A 818 27.06 -16.29 -17.40
CA ALA A 818 25.93 -16.05 -18.30
C ALA A 818 24.81 -15.28 -17.58
N LEU A 819 24.44 -15.71 -16.36
CA LEU A 819 23.46 -15.00 -15.53
C LEU A 819 23.92 -13.58 -15.19
N ARG A 820 25.20 -13.39 -14.81
CA ARG A 820 25.74 -12.05 -14.53
C ARG A 820 25.64 -11.12 -15.74
N ARG A 821 25.92 -11.65 -16.94
CA ARG A 821 25.79 -10.89 -18.19
C ARG A 821 24.32 -10.52 -18.46
N ALA A 822 23.40 -11.46 -18.29
CA ALA A 822 21.97 -11.22 -18.51
C ALA A 822 21.39 -10.19 -17.53
N LEU A 823 21.77 -10.23 -16.24
CA LEU A 823 21.38 -9.22 -15.24
C LEU A 823 21.94 -7.84 -15.60
N ALA A 824 23.22 -7.75 -15.97
CA ALA A 824 23.82 -6.48 -16.39
C ALA A 824 23.17 -5.91 -17.64
N GLN A 825 22.79 -6.76 -18.61
CA GLN A 825 22.06 -6.33 -19.80
C GLN A 825 20.62 -5.90 -19.47
N THR A 826 19.92 -6.64 -18.61
CA THR A 826 18.58 -6.28 -18.11
C THR A 826 18.60 -4.90 -17.45
N ARG A 827 19.61 -4.61 -16.61
CA ARG A 827 19.79 -3.29 -15.99
C ARG A 827 20.07 -2.18 -17.00
N ARG A 828 20.83 -2.45 -18.07
CA ARG A 828 21.03 -1.47 -19.16
C ARG A 828 19.72 -1.13 -19.86
N VAL A 829 18.92 -2.14 -20.20
CA VAL A 829 17.59 -1.93 -20.79
C VAL A 829 16.71 -1.08 -19.87
N TRP A 830 16.75 -1.34 -18.55
CA TRP A 830 16.05 -0.55 -17.56
C TRP A 830 16.51 0.92 -17.50
N VAL A 831 17.83 1.19 -17.54
CA VAL A 831 18.36 2.57 -17.57
C VAL A 831 17.87 3.31 -18.82
N ASP A 832 17.94 2.67 -19.99
CA ASP A 832 17.44 3.23 -21.24
C ASP A 832 15.93 3.54 -21.14
N LEU A 833 15.16 2.62 -20.55
CA LEU A 833 13.72 2.78 -20.35
C LEU A 833 13.39 3.94 -19.42
N ARG A 834 14.05 4.03 -18.26
CA ARG A 834 13.86 5.14 -17.31
C ARG A 834 14.14 6.50 -17.91
N ALA A 835 15.18 6.62 -18.74
CA ALA A 835 15.52 7.88 -19.39
C ALA A 835 14.40 8.36 -20.33
N GLU A 836 13.77 7.43 -21.07
CA GLU A 836 12.66 7.75 -21.96
C GLU A 836 11.34 8.00 -21.22
N GLU A 837 11.04 7.21 -20.18
CA GLU A 837 9.89 7.46 -19.30
C GLU A 837 9.95 8.87 -18.70
N GLN A 838 11.14 9.29 -18.26
CA GLN A 838 11.38 10.64 -17.76
C GLN A 838 11.20 11.70 -18.86
N ARG A 839 11.68 11.44 -20.08
CA ARG A 839 11.51 12.35 -21.23
C ARG A 839 10.03 12.57 -21.58
N HIS A 840 9.23 11.51 -21.55
CA HIS A 840 7.79 11.54 -21.85
C HIS A 840 6.92 11.94 -20.65
N ARG A 841 7.50 12.16 -19.47
CA ARG A 841 6.80 12.49 -18.21
C ARG A 841 5.78 11.42 -17.82
N ILE A 842 6.20 10.16 -17.88
CA ILE A 842 5.47 8.97 -17.44
C ILE A 842 6.06 8.49 -16.10
N ALA A 843 5.30 7.74 -15.31
CA ALA A 843 5.81 7.11 -14.09
C ALA A 843 6.97 6.16 -14.42
N GLN A 844 8.03 6.18 -13.59
CA GLN A 844 9.26 5.45 -13.89
C GLN A 844 9.21 4.00 -13.40
N SER A 845 9.63 3.06 -14.26
CA SER A 845 9.70 1.61 -13.96
C SER A 845 10.65 1.31 -12.80
N ARG A 846 10.27 0.42 -11.89
CA ARG A 846 11.09 0.02 -10.73
C ARG A 846 12.46 -0.56 -11.15
N GLU A 847 13.50 -0.33 -10.35
CA GLU A 847 14.81 -0.95 -10.58
C GLU A 847 14.75 -2.47 -10.33
N PRO A 848 15.34 -3.30 -11.20
CA PRO A 848 15.47 -4.74 -10.95
C PRO A 848 16.27 -5.04 -9.67
N ASP A 849 15.77 -5.97 -8.84
CA ASP A 849 16.34 -6.34 -7.55
C ASP A 849 16.98 -7.72 -7.59
N GLU A 850 18.30 -7.81 -7.37
CA GLU A 850 19.03 -9.07 -7.43
C GLU A 850 18.90 -9.95 -6.16
N GLY A 851 18.16 -9.52 -5.14
CA GLY A 851 18.12 -10.15 -3.81
C GLY A 851 17.57 -11.58 -3.76
N PHE A 852 16.78 -12.02 -4.74
CA PHE A 852 16.24 -13.40 -4.80
C PHE A 852 16.93 -14.29 -5.85
N VAL A 853 17.81 -13.73 -6.67
CA VAL A 853 18.47 -14.39 -7.80
C VAL A 853 19.21 -15.66 -7.36
N SER A 854 20.02 -15.55 -6.30
CA SER A 854 20.81 -16.68 -5.78
C SER A 854 19.93 -17.78 -5.19
N ALA A 855 18.86 -17.41 -4.49
CA ALA A 855 17.95 -18.35 -3.84
C ALA A 855 17.19 -19.20 -4.87
N VAL A 856 16.58 -18.56 -5.88
CA VAL A 856 15.83 -19.28 -6.93
C VAL A 856 16.75 -20.09 -7.83
N TYR A 857 17.98 -19.62 -8.11
CA TYR A 857 18.96 -20.38 -8.88
C TYR A 857 19.33 -21.69 -8.18
N ARG A 858 19.64 -21.63 -6.87
CA ARG A 858 19.97 -22.81 -6.08
C ARG A 858 18.79 -23.77 -5.99
N TRP A 859 17.59 -23.24 -5.81
CA TRP A 859 16.37 -24.06 -5.80
C TRP A 859 16.12 -24.76 -7.13
N ALA A 860 16.19 -24.06 -8.26
CA ALA A 860 16.01 -24.66 -9.58
C ALA A 860 17.11 -25.70 -9.90
N THR A 861 18.32 -25.54 -9.34
CA THR A 861 19.41 -26.49 -9.58
C THR A 861 19.33 -27.72 -8.67
N THR A 862 19.11 -27.54 -7.37
CA THR A 862 19.29 -28.59 -6.35
C THR A 862 18.00 -29.15 -5.80
N GLY A 863 16.95 -28.34 -5.68
CA GLY A 863 15.70 -28.71 -5.02
C GLY A 863 15.79 -28.77 -3.50
N ASP A 864 16.89 -28.27 -2.91
CA ASP A 864 17.08 -28.21 -1.46
C ASP A 864 16.61 -26.85 -0.93
N LEU A 865 15.54 -26.88 -0.12
CA LEU A 865 14.95 -25.69 0.49
C LEU A 865 15.93 -25.02 1.47
N THR A 866 16.69 -25.81 2.23
CA THR A 866 17.65 -25.30 3.22
C THR A 866 18.74 -24.49 2.51
N ALA A 867 19.31 -25.04 1.44
CA ALA A 867 20.35 -24.39 0.67
C ALA A 867 19.84 -23.12 -0.05
N ALA A 868 18.59 -23.13 -0.50
CA ALA A 868 17.95 -21.99 -1.16
C ALA A 868 17.66 -20.85 -0.17
N LEU A 869 17.11 -21.14 1.01
CA LEU A 869 16.86 -20.14 2.05
C LEU A 869 18.15 -19.55 2.59
N ALA A 870 19.19 -20.36 2.80
CA ALA A 870 20.51 -19.88 3.19
C ALA A 870 21.12 -18.92 2.14
N ALA A 871 20.85 -19.14 0.86
CA ALA A 871 21.31 -18.28 -0.23
C ALA A 871 20.51 -16.98 -0.39
N SER A 872 19.40 -16.82 0.35
CA SER A 872 18.62 -15.58 0.37
C SER A 872 19.15 -14.54 1.37
N ASP A 873 20.06 -14.91 2.27
CA ASP A 873 20.68 -14.01 3.26
C ASP A 873 21.92 -13.30 2.69
N VAL A 874 21.72 -12.56 1.58
CA VAL A 874 22.80 -11.96 0.76
C VAL A 874 23.61 -10.89 1.52
N SER A 875 23.07 -10.32 2.60
CA SER A 875 23.73 -9.25 3.36
C SER A 875 24.48 -9.74 4.61
N GLY A 876 24.38 -11.04 4.95
CA GLY A 876 24.88 -11.56 6.23
C GLY A 876 24.26 -10.86 7.45
N ALA A 877 23.12 -10.19 7.27
CA ALA A 877 22.41 -9.47 8.33
C ALA A 877 21.58 -10.42 9.21
N GLY A 878 21.50 -11.71 8.86
CA GLY A 878 20.87 -12.75 9.68
C GLY A 878 19.35 -12.80 9.55
N SER A 879 18.80 -12.44 8.38
CA SER A 879 17.35 -12.53 8.14
C SER A 879 17.05 -13.11 6.76
N PRO A 880 17.23 -14.45 6.57
CA PRO A 880 16.82 -15.13 5.37
C PRO A 880 15.31 -14.98 5.13
N LEU A 881 14.87 -15.13 3.87
CA LEU A 881 13.45 -15.16 3.53
C LEU A 881 12.74 -16.27 4.32
N SER A 882 11.48 -16.03 4.71
CA SER A 882 10.65 -17.11 5.26
C SER A 882 10.30 -18.13 4.16
N ALA A 883 10.09 -19.39 4.53
CA ALA A 883 9.75 -20.45 3.57
C ALA A 883 8.48 -20.13 2.74
N GLY A 884 7.45 -19.54 3.34
CA GLY A 884 6.27 -19.13 2.57
C GLY A 884 6.50 -17.90 1.69
N ASP A 885 7.35 -16.93 2.10
CA ASP A 885 7.77 -15.85 1.19
C ASP A 885 8.58 -16.39 0.01
N PHE A 886 9.46 -17.36 0.26
CA PHE A 886 10.20 -18.07 -0.78
C PHE A 886 9.24 -18.76 -1.77
N VAL A 887 8.29 -19.55 -1.29
CA VAL A 887 7.28 -20.22 -2.15
C VAL A 887 6.43 -19.20 -2.91
N ARG A 888 6.05 -18.09 -2.28
CA ARG A 888 5.28 -17.01 -2.95
C ARG A 888 6.07 -16.40 -4.11
N TRP A 889 7.34 -16.07 -3.90
CA TRP A 889 8.19 -15.53 -4.97
C TRP A 889 8.45 -16.58 -6.06
N CYS A 890 8.67 -17.84 -5.71
CA CYS A 890 8.75 -18.93 -6.68
C CYS A 890 7.49 -19.04 -7.54
N ARG A 891 6.30 -18.88 -6.96
CA ARG A 891 5.03 -18.88 -7.72
C ARG A 891 4.91 -17.68 -8.66
N GLN A 892 5.28 -16.48 -8.22
CA GLN A 892 5.32 -15.32 -9.12
C GLN A 892 6.33 -15.50 -10.26
N VAL A 893 7.47 -16.14 -9.99
CA VAL A 893 8.45 -16.53 -11.02
C VAL A 893 7.86 -17.58 -11.96
N LEU A 894 7.13 -18.57 -11.46
CA LEU A 894 6.42 -19.57 -12.28
C LEU A 894 5.39 -18.91 -13.20
N ASP A 895 4.61 -17.96 -12.68
CA ASP A 895 3.59 -17.22 -13.44
C ASP A 895 4.23 -16.44 -14.60
N LEU A 896 5.31 -15.68 -14.33
CA LEU A 896 6.01 -14.95 -15.39
C LEU A 896 6.78 -15.89 -16.35
N LEU A 897 7.33 -17.01 -15.86
CA LEU A 897 7.93 -18.03 -16.73
C LEU A 897 6.90 -18.65 -17.68
N ASP A 898 5.65 -18.85 -17.23
CA ASP A 898 4.58 -19.35 -18.10
C ASP A 898 4.23 -18.33 -19.19
N GLN A 899 4.13 -17.06 -18.83
CA GLN A 899 3.96 -15.96 -19.80
C GLN A 899 5.13 -15.90 -20.79
N VAL A 900 6.37 -15.99 -20.33
CA VAL A 900 7.59 -16.03 -21.18
C VAL A 900 7.57 -17.25 -22.10
N ARG A 901 7.18 -18.43 -21.60
CA ARG A 901 7.05 -19.65 -22.42
C ARG A 901 6.06 -19.45 -23.57
N ASN A 902 4.97 -18.71 -23.34
CA ASN A 902 3.91 -18.51 -24.31
C ASN A 902 4.18 -17.33 -25.26
N ALA A 903 4.94 -16.32 -24.82
CA ALA A 903 5.17 -15.08 -25.56
C ALA A 903 6.55 -14.97 -26.23
N ALA A 904 7.61 -15.60 -25.71
CA ALA A 904 8.97 -15.36 -26.18
C ALA A 904 9.19 -15.71 -27.66
N PRO A 905 9.86 -14.84 -28.47
CA PRO A 905 10.08 -15.11 -29.89
C PRO A 905 11.02 -16.31 -30.11
N SER A 906 12.07 -16.42 -29.28
CA SER A 906 13.07 -17.48 -29.33
C SER A 906 12.51 -18.82 -28.85
N ALA A 907 12.55 -19.85 -29.71
CA ALA A 907 12.16 -21.22 -29.35
C ALA A 907 13.05 -21.83 -28.26
N ALA A 908 14.33 -21.45 -28.21
CA ALA A 908 15.27 -21.86 -27.16
C ALA A 908 14.81 -21.29 -25.80
N THR A 909 14.47 -20.01 -25.75
CA THR A 909 13.99 -19.34 -24.54
C THR A 909 12.66 -19.92 -24.05
N ARG A 910 11.73 -20.25 -24.96
CA ARG A 910 10.49 -20.97 -24.61
C ARG A 910 10.77 -22.35 -24.01
N THR A 911 11.75 -23.07 -24.55
CA THR A 911 12.15 -24.40 -24.03
C THR A 911 12.81 -24.29 -22.66
N SER A 912 13.72 -23.33 -22.48
CA SER A 912 14.34 -23.04 -21.18
C SER A 912 13.30 -22.64 -20.15
N ALA A 913 12.30 -21.82 -20.51
CA ALA A 913 11.20 -21.44 -19.62
C ALA A 913 10.37 -22.65 -19.19
N LYS A 914 10.01 -23.54 -20.13
CA LYS A 914 9.30 -24.78 -19.81
C LYS A 914 10.09 -25.67 -18.85
N ARG A 915 11.40 -25.81 -19.04
CA ARG A 915 12.27 -26.58 -18.13
C ARG A 915 12.36 -25.92 -16.76
N ALA A 916 12.52 -24.59 -16.71
CA ALA A 916 12.56 -23.82 -15.47
C ALA A 916 11.27 -23.97 -14.65
N ILE A 917 10.11 -24.01 -15.29
CA ILE A 917 8.82 -24.28 -14.64
C ILE A 917 8.87 -25.63 -13.90
N ASN A 918 9.34 -26.68 -14.56
CA ASN A 918 9.45 -28.01 -13.96
C ASN A 918 10.50 -28.05 -12.84
N ASP A 919 11.65 -27.39 -13.02
CA ASP A 919 12.76 -27.36 -12.05
C ASP A 919 12.36 -26.61 -10.75
N ILE A 920 11.48 -25.60 -10.86
CA ILE A 920 10.97 -24.84 -9.72
C ILE A 920 9.76 -25.55 -9.08
N ARG A 921 8.88 -26.14 -9.88
CA ARG A 921 7.63 -26.79 -9.41
C ARG A 921 7.91 -28.19 -8.86
N ARG A 922 8.55 -28.24 -7.69
CA ARG A 922 8.81 -29.46 -6.90
C ARG A 922 8.70 -29.20 -5.39
N GLY A 923 8.69 -30.26 -4.58
CA GLY A 923 8.66 -30.17 -3.11
C GLY A 923 7.60 -29.20 -2.60
N VAL A 924 7.97 -28.34 -1.64
CA VAL A 924 7.09 -27.31 -1.04
C VAL A 924 6.46 -26.32 -2.01
N VAL A 925 7.01 -26.16 -3.23
CA VAL A 925 6.44 -25.28 -4.26
C VAL A 925 5.35 -25.99 -5.06
N ALA A 926 5.45 -27.31 -5.20
CA ALA A 926 4.49 -28.15 -5.92
C ALA A 926 3.28 -28.55 -5.08
N VAL A 927 3.38 -28.52 -3.74
CA VAL A 927 2.23 -28.83 -2.87
C VAL A 927 1.10 -27.86 -3.19
N ASP A 928 0.00 -28.46 -3.65
CA ASP A 928 -1.12 -27.72 -4.22
C ASP A 928 -1.78 -26.81 -3.18
N SER A 929 -2.42 -25.76 -3.68
CA SER A 929 -3.08 -24.76 -2.84
C SER A 929 -4.52 -25.15 -2.48
N GLY A 930 -4.88 -26.43 -2.51
CA GLY A 930 -6.25 -26.87 -2.26
C GLY A 930 -6.40 -28.35 -2.48
#